data_AF-A0A960UAR5-F1
#
_entry.id   AF-A0A960UAR5-F1
#
_cell.length_a   1.000
_cell.length_b   1.000
_cell.length_c   1.000
_cell.angle_alpha   90.00
_cell.angle_beta   90.00
_cell.angle_gamma   90.00
#
_symmetry.space_group_name_H-M   'P 1'
#
loop_
_entity.id
_entity.type
_entity.pdbx_description
1 polymer ?
#
loop_
_entity_poly.entity_id
_entity_poly.type
_entity_poly.pdbx_seq_one_letter_code
_entity_poly.pdbx_strand_id
1 'polypeptide(L)'
;SCESTKKEPQNTKGIPSRLIEGDCENPPEGMVCIPGGNAIIGSTREEADRAIEQAKKDLEDRLGRLKEQKLSRSQIADLKEEIELIKKQPSFIESEVPRQTVYVKTFYIDKYEASNAEYRECIKAGECKVYKNIKSGLYSRSLDDKQPAVPITWEIANQYCRFRGKRLPTEAEWEKVARGGEKGTIYPWGNEEPDCKRSNYKYCTDDVTLPVGSFPPGHYEVYDMAGNGYEWVNDWASECRTGGNCKEPCKDCVGNNPQGPCGGVTPCETQKLKILKGGSWWWSSVHNRGASRRPEVIQTGGHRLSVRCASDTPVLTNSPAWMIKNPPPEPAKLTKPTAEQLKTLHELEAYDTLNKPLCKTLYQSPAHCKDPVSYVKTNEPRNWHFVPYVRNLGGGYAGVAADSNYSYMALARTEWAWLFDFDINIVNLHRMLKAFIIKAETPEQLVDFFQTSHSSKALKLLKEVYANHPDLPIMEKVYKKYRGDLYEHYKLSLRKNPKEPEFGWLSNPEAYKHIRELYSLDRISISPGDMLKDKTIRSIAKSAKKLGVNIRIYYPSNAEEFWKYSEEHKKNILSLPFDESSIIISTVEPKLHKKHDWHPRHKSGFAGFWHYLIRGGLNHQRNLLNPYILGINDILSQRTQPTEFKDFSTIRVPGSLPVSKPSE
;
A
#
# COMPACT_ATOMS: atom_id res chain seq x y z
N SER A 1 -8.31 54.15 27.86
CA SER A 1 -7.43 53.28 28.68
C SER A 1 -8.31 52.21 29.30
N CYS A 2 -8.00 50.95 28.98
CA CYS A 2 -8.49 49.66 29.51
C CYS A 2 -9.90 49.59 30.13
N GLU A 3 -10.84 48.97 29.42
CA GLU A 3 -11.64 47.86 29.98
C GLU A 3 -12.37 47.06 28.88
N SER A 4 -12.67 45.81 29.23
CA SER A 4 -12.99 44.67 28.37
C SER A 4 -14.37 44.68 27.71
N THR A 5 -14.46 44.20 26.46
CA THR A 5 -15.68 43.55 25.95
C THR A 5 -15.33 42.36 25.05
N LYS A 6 -15.94 41.22 25.39
CA LYS A 6 -15.94 39.91 24.72
C LYS A 6 -16.12 40.03 23.19
N LYS A 7 -15.32 39.25 22.43
CA LYS A 7 -15.68 38.83 21.07
C LYS A 7 -15.83 37.31 21.06
N GLU A 8 -17.03 36.85 20.74
CA GLU A 8 -17.35 35.47 20.41
C GLU A 8 -16.49 34.99 19.23
N PRO A 9 -16.04 33.71 19.21
CA PRO A 9 -15.43 33.15 18.03
C PRO A 9 -16.48 32.98 16.92
N GLN A 10 -16.15 33.52 15.75
CA GLN A 10 -16.95 33.42 14.55
C GLN A 10 -17.20 31.97 14.14
N ASN A 11 -18.48 31.74 13.87
CA ASN A 11 -19.12 30.54 13.37
C ASN A 11 -18.49 30.07 12.04
N THR A 12 -17.58 29.10 12.07
CA THR A 12 -17.02 28.43 10.88
C THR A 12 -18.02 27.42 10.34
N LYS A 13 -19.01 27.91 9.58
CA LYS A 13 -19.90 27.06 8.78
C LYS A 13 -19.13 26.42 7.61
N GLY A 14 -19.02 25.09 7.66
CA GLY A 14 -19.24 24.21 6.50
C GLY A 14 -18.08 23.99 5.54
N ILE A 15 -17.11 23.17 5.95
CA ILE A 15 -16.37 22.30 5.01
C ILE A 15 -17.06 20.93 5.07
N PRO A 16 -17.45 20.28 3.96
CA PRO A 16 -18.07 18.95 4.02
C PRO A 16 -17.07 17.93 4.55
N SER A 17 -17.35 17.39 5.72
CA SER A 17 -16.64 16.28 6.38
C SER A 17 -16.91 14.94 5.69
N ARG A 18 -16.43 14.78 4.46
CA ARG A 18 -16.30 13.47 3.81
C ARG A 18 -14.86 13.22 3.38
N LEU A 19 -13.94 13.36 4.33
CA LEU A 19 -12.85 12.40 4.42
C LEU A 19 -13.45 11.22 5.18
N ILE A 20 -13.35 10.01 4.63
CA ILE A 20 -13.90 8.80 5.24
C ILE A 20 -13.23 8.63 6.62
N GLU A 21 -13.88 9.16 7.66
CA GLU A 21 -13.74 8.66 9.02
C GLU A 21 -14.24 7.23 8.93
N GLY A 22 -13.32 6.26 9.01
CA GLY A 22 -13.70 4.86 8.99
C GLY A 22 -14.56 4.59 10.21
N ASP A 23 -15.86 4.40 10.00
CA ASP A 23 -16.74 3.83 11.01
C ASP A 23 -16.11 2.50 11.45
N CYS A 24 -15.92 2.31 12.75
CA CYS A 24 -15.39 1.07 13.34
C CYS A 24 -16.42 -0.08 13.24
N GLU A 25 -17.06 -0.23 12.09
CA GLU A 25 -17.99 -1.30 11.78
C GLU A 25 -17.20 -2.51 11.27
N ASN A 26 -17.30 -3.62 12.01
CA ASN A 26 -16.74 -4.93 11.65
C ASN A 26 -15.20 -4.96 11.44
N PRO A 27 -14.40 -4.89 12.51
CA PRO A 27 -12.96 -5.10 12.38
C PRO A 27 -12.66 -6.51 11.82
N PRO A 28 -11.50 -6.69 11.13
CA PRO A 28 -11.07 -8.00 10.70
C PRO A 28 -11.00 -8.98 11.87
N GLU A 29 -11.23 -10.26 11.59
CA GLU A 29 -11.10 -11.31 12.61
C GLU A 29 -9.72 -11.25 13.29
N GLY A 30 -9.72 -11.27 14.63
CA GLY A 30 -8.51 -11.17 15.44
C GLY A 30 -7.92 -9.76 15.58
N MET A 31 -8.55 -8.72 15.01
CA MET A 31 -8.13 -7.33 15.14
C MET A 31 -9.16 -6.48 15.89
N VAL A 32 -8.69 -5.35 16.42
CA VAL A 32 -9.50 -4.31 17.06
C VAL A 32 -9.41 -3.03 16.22
N CYS A 33 -10.54 -2.36 16.00
CA CYS A 33 -10.56 -1.02 15.41
C CYS A 33 -10.19 0.04 16.46
N ILE A 34 -9.21 0.89 16.13
CA ILE A 34 -8.78 2.01 16.95
C ILE A 34 -9.25 3.30 16.26
N PRO A 35 -10.27 4.00 16.81
CA PRO A 35 -10.81 5.21 16.19
C PRO A 35 -9.76 6.30 16.00
N GLY A 36 -9.88 7.03 14.90
CA GLY A 36 -9.09 8.23 14.63
C GLY A 36 -9.29 9.30 15.71
N GLY A 37 -8.22 10.02 16.04
CA GLY A 37 -8.26 11.06 17.07
C GLY A 37 -6.90 11.32 17.69
N ASN A 38 -6.85 12.32 18.58
CA ASN A 38 -5.62 12.67 19.28
C ASN A 38 -5.18 11.53 20.22
N ALA A 39 -3.87 11.46 20.43
CA ALA A 39 -3.24 10.54 21.35
C ALA A 39 -2.10 11.23 22.07
N ILE A 40 -1.95 10.90 23.35
CA ILE A 40 -0.83 11.35 24.16
C ILE A 40 0.30 10.33 24.02
N ILE A 41 1.37 10.73 23.33
CA ILE A 41 2.62 9.98 23.22
C ILE A 41 3.71 10.62 24.09
N GLY A 42 4.78 9.88 24.36
CA GLY A 42 5.85 10.28 25.26
C GLY A 42 5.43 10.35 26.72
N SER A 43 6.42 10.58 27.58
CA SER A 43 6.27 10.68 29.03
C SER A 43 6.77 12.02 29.55
N THR A 44 6.33 12.40 30.75
CA THR A 44 7.05 13.44 31.50
C THR A 44 8.26 12.84 32.19
N ARG A 45 9.21 13.68 32.59
CA ARG A 45 10.41 13.21 33.29
C ARG A 45 10.04 12.53 34.62
N GLU A 46 9.08 13.11 35.35
CA GLU A 46 8.62 12.61 36.64
C GLU A 46 7.90 11.26 36.52
N GLU A 47 7.19 11.00 35.42
CA GLU A 47 6.59 9.68 35.16
C GLU A 47 7.66 8.62 34.94
N ALA A 48 8.69 8.93 34.16
CA ALA A 48 9.78 8.01 33.89
C ALA A 48 10.63 7.73 35.15
N ASP A 49 10.98 8.78 35.90
CA ASP A 49 11.78 8.66 37.13
C ASP A 49 11.02 7.85 38.21
N ARG A 50 9.71 8.06 38.37
CA ARG A 50 8.88 7.26 39.29
C ARG A 50 8.87 5.79 38.92
N ALA A 51 8.75 5.47 37.63
CA ALA A 51 8.77 4.08 37.18
C ALA A 51 10.14 3.39 37.41
N ILE A 52 11.24 4.15 37.33
CA ILE A 52 12.59 3.64 37.65
C ILE A 52 12.72 3.34 39.13
N GLU A 53 12.35 4.28 40.00
CA GLU A 53 12.44 4.05 41.45
C GLU A 53 11.55 2.89 41.89
N GLN A 54 10.37 2.74 41.27
CA GLN A 54 9.50 1.60 41.56
C GLN A 54 10.12 0.26 41.12
N ALA A 55 10.68 0.18 39.92
CA ALA A 55 11.34 -1.04 39.44
C ALA A 55 12.55 -1.40 40.33
N LYS A 56 13.31 -0.40 40.76
CA LYS A 56 14.42 -0.59 41.71
C LYS A 56 13.94 -1.13 43.06
N LYS A 57 12.87 -0.55 43.61
CA LYS A 57 12.27 -1.02 44.87
C LYS A 57 11.83 -2.48 44.79
N ASP A 58 11.17 -2.89 43.71
CA ASP A 58 10.75 -4.30 43.52
C ASP A 58 11.95 -5.27 43.53
N LEU A 59 13.05 -4.89 42.87
CA LEU A 59 14.28 -5.68 42.90
C LEU A 59 14.96 -5.71 44.27
N GLU A 60 14.96 -4.59 45.00
CA GLU A 60 15.51 -4.50 46.36
C GLU A 60 14.69 -5.35 47.33
N ASP A 61 13.36 -5.34 47.25
CA ASP A 61 12.46 -6.18 48.02
C ASP A 61 12.69 -7.67 47.70
N ARG A 62 12.85 -8.01 46.42
CA ARG A 62 13.18 -9.39 46.00
C ARG A 62 14.55 -9.83 46.55
N LEU A 63 15.55 -8.95 46.48
CA LEU A 63 16.89 -9.20 47.03
C LEU A 63 16.82 -9.44 48.55
N GLY A 64 15.97 -8.71 49.27
CA GLY A 64 15.69 -8.94 50.69
C GLY A 64 15.16 -10.36 50.94
N ARG A 65 14.10 -10.75 50.24
CA ARG A 65 13.50 -12.10 50.35
C ARG A 65 14.50 -13.22 50.08
N LEU A 66 15.34 -13.08 49.05
CA LEU A 66 16.34 -14.11 48.72
C LEU A 66 17.42 -14.26 49.80
N LYS A 67 17.85 -13.14 50.42
CA LYS A 67 18.82 -13.16 51.53
C LYS A 67 18.26 -13.87 52.75
N GLU A 68 17.00 -13.60 53.09
CA GLU A 68 16.29 -14.24 54.20
C GLU A 68 16.12 -15.74 53.99
N GLN A 69 15.81 -16.16 52.75
CA GLN A 69 15.62 -17.55 52.36
C GLN A 69 16.94 -18.33 52.17
N LYS A 70 18.11 -17.70 52.39
CA LYS A 70 19.45 -18.30 52.17
C LYS A 70 19.63 -18.96 50.78
N LEU A 71 18.97 -18.41 49.77
CA LEU A 71 19.01 -18.90 48.38
C LEU A 71 20.37 -18.61 47.70
N SER A 72 20.53 -19.13 46.47
CA SER A 72 21.79 -19.20 45.72
C SER A 72 22.56 -17.86 45.66
N ARG A 73 23.86 -17.89 46.00
CA ARG A 73 24.78 -16.74 45.88
C ARG A 73 24.79 -16.12 44.47
N SER A 74 24.57 -16.94 43.44
CA SER A 74 24.48 -16.47 42.04
C SER A 74 23.28 -15.55 41.83
N GLN A 75 22.09 -15.95 42.28
CA GLN A 75 20.86 -15.17 42.09
C GLN A 75 20.93 -13.81 42.81
N ILE A 76 21.59 -13.79 43.97
CA ILE A 76 21.86 -12.55 44.72
C ILE A 76 22.82 -11.64 43.96
N ALA A 77 23.85 -12.18 43.30
CA ALA A 77 24.78 -11.41 42.49
C ALA A 77 24.07 -10.82 41.25
N ASP A 78 23.28 -11.63 40.55
CA ASP A 78 22.53 -11.21 39.35
C ASP A 78 21.54 -10.07 39.66
N LEU A 79 20.82 -10.15 40.78
CA LEU A 79 19.92 -9.08 41.21
C LEU A 79 20.66 -7.79 41.56
N LYS A 80 21.83 -7.89 42.21
CA LYS A 80 22.64 -6.69 42.52
C LYS A 80 23.12 -6.01 41.23
N GLU A 81 23.54 -6.80 40.24
CA GLU A 81 23.94 -6.26 38.94
C GLU A 81 22.77 -5.57 38.24
N GLU A 82 21.57 -6.16 38.25
CA GLU A 82 20.37 -5.56 37.67
C GLU A 82 19.99 -4.22 38.35
N ILE A 83 20.06 -4.16 39.69
CA ILE A 83 19.80 -2.93 40.45
C ILE A 83 20.79 -1.84 40.03
N GLU A 84 22.08 -2.17 39.90
CA GLU A 84 23.10 -1.22 39.44
C GLU A 84 22.90 -0.81 37.97
N LEU A 85 22.38 -1.70 37.14
CA LEU A 85 22.09 -1.42 35.74
C LEU A 85 20.92 -0.43 35.61
N ILE A 86 19.84 -0.61 36.37
CA ILE A 86 18.71 0.34 36.40
C ILE A 86 19.16 1.73 36.88
N LYS A 87 20.06 1.81 37.87
CA LYS A 87 20.63 3.10 38.33
C LYS A 87 21.42 3.84 37.24
N LYS A 88 21.98 3.12 36.27
CA LYS A 88 22.79 3.67 35.17
C LYS A 88 21.98 3.94 33.89
N GLN A 89 20.68 3.62 33.85
CA GLN A 89 19.82 3.72 32.66
C GLN A 89 19.13 5.08 32.33
N PRO A 90 19.43 6.27 32.91
CA PRO A 90 18.71 7.51 32.58
C PRO A 90 18.70 7.91 31.09
N SER A 91 19.62 7.42 30.27
CA SER A 91 19.74 7.79 28.84
C SER A 91 18.56 7.35 27.98
N PHE A 92 17.80 6.32 28.38
CA PHE A 92 16.63 5.87 27.61
C PHE A 92 15.44 6.83 27.75
N ILE A 93 15.33 7.54 28.88
CA ILE A 93 14.24 8.47 29.18
C ILE A 93 14.25 9.67 28.23
N GLU A 94 15.43 10.15 27.83
CA GLU A 94 15.54 11.28 26.90
C GLU A 94 14.85 10.99 25.56
N SER A 95 14.79 9.72 25.17
CA SER A 95 14.09 9.31 23.95
C SER A 95 12.56 9.27 24.11
N GLU A 96 12.07 9.18 25.36
CA GLU A 96 10.65 9.12 25.71
C GLU A 96 10.04 10.51 25.98
N VAL A 97 10.87 11.50 26.33
CA VAL A 97 10.49 12.87 26.71
C VAL A 97 10.59 13.82 25.48
N PRO A 98 9.71 14.84 25.36
CA PRO A 98 8.59 15.16 26.24
C PRO A 98 7.30 14.39 25.89
N ARG A 99 6.32 14.47 26.80
CA ARG A 99 4.92 14.12 26.52
C ARG A 99 4.36 15.08 25.47
N GLN A 100 3.66 14.54 24.47
CA GLN A 100 3.13 15.29 23.33
C GLN A 100 1.79 14.74 22.86
N THR A 101 1.00 15.62 22.24
CA THR A 101 -0.23 15.25 21.55
C THR A 101 0.04 15.11 20.06
N VAL A 102 -0.36 13.97 19.48
CA VAL A 102 -0.34 13.72 18.04
C VAL A 102 -1.71 13.27 17.59
N TYR A 103 -2.05 13.49 16.33
CA TYR A 103 -3.25 12.90 15.74
C TYR A 103 -2.89 11.56 15.10
N VAL A 104 -3.66 10.52 15.39
CA VAL A 104 -3.55 9.21 14.75
C VAL A 104 -4.91 8.87 14.14
N LYS A 105 -4.96 8.63 12.83
CA LYS A 105 -6.14 8.24 12.05
C LYS A 105 -6.69 6.90 12.51
N THR A 106 -7.89 6.55 12.05
CA THR A 106 -8.45 5.22 12.30
C THR A 106 -7.54 4.15 11.69
N PHE A 107 -7.28 3.09 12.46
CA PHE A 107 -6.54 1.92 12.03
C PHE A 107 -7.03 0.68 12.79
N TYR A 108 -6.56 -0.48 12.39
CA TYR A 108 -6.86 -1.77 13.02
C TYR A 108 -5.56 -2.35 13.56
N ILE A 109 -5.58 -2.98 14.73
CA ILE A 109 -4.40 -3.64 15.31
C ILE A 109 -4.77 -5.04 15.80
N ASP A 110 -3.83 -5.97 15.71
CA ASP A 110 -4.03 -7.33 16.22
C ASP A 110 -4.33 -7.29 17.73
N LYS A 111 -5.33 -8.08 18.14
CA LYS A 111 -5.77 -8.19 19.53
C LYS A 111 -4.68 -8.79 20.43
N TYR A 112 -3.87 -9.69 19.88
CA TYR A 112 -2.78 -10.40 20.56
C TYR A 112 -1.45 -10.22 19.78
N GLU A 113 -0.33 -10.51 20.44
CA GLU A 113 0.94 -10.79 19.74
C GLU A 113 0.74 -11.94 18.73
N ALA A 114 1.51 -11.94 17.64
CA ALA A 114 1.49 -13.07 16.71
C ALA A 114 1.95 -14.35 17.42
N SER A 115 1.20 -15.43 17.30
CA SER A 115 1.54 -16.70 17.95
C SER A 115 2.55 -17.53 17.14
N ASN A 116 3.26 -18.46 17.79
CA ASN A 116 4.11 -19.42 17.09
C ASN A 116 3.33 -20.27 16.07
N ALA A 117 2.07 -20.60 16.35
CA ALA A 117 1.20 -21.31 15.41
C ALA A 117 1.03 -20.52 14.11
N GLU A 118 0.62 -19.25 14.19
CA GLU A 118 0.43 -18.37 13.04
C GLU A 118 1.74 -18.08 12.30
N TYR A 119 2.84 -17.89 13.04
CA TYR A 119 4.15 -17.70 12.45
C TYR A 119 4.62 -18.93 11.68
N ARG A 120 4.32 -20.15 12.18
CA ARG A 120 4.60 -21.39 11.45
C ARG A 120 3.78 -21.53 10.17
N GLU A 121 2.57 -20.97 10.09
CA GLU A 121 1.83 -20.89 8.82
C GLU A 121 2.62 -20.07 7.78
N CYS A 122 3.18 -18.94 8.19
CA CYS A 122 4.04 -18.11 7.34
C CYS A 122 5.32 -18.85 6.88
N ILE A 123 5.93 -19.62 7.77
CA ILE A 123 7.09 -20.46 7.45
C ILE A 123 6.70 -21.58 6.47
N LYS A 124 5.58 -22.27 6.71
CA LYS A 124 5.07 -23.36 5.87
C LYS A 124 4.71 -22.87 4.47
N ALA A 125 4.20 -21.64 4.36
CA ALA A 125 3.95 -20.98 3.08
C ALA A 125 5.25 -20.57 2.36
N GLY A 126 6.39 -20.57 3.05
CA GLY A 126 7.70 -20.23 2.49
C GLY A 126 8.05 -18.74 2.55
N GLU A 127 7.27 -17.93 3.27
CA GLU A 127 7.45 -16.46 3.30
C GLU A 127 8.34 -15.99 4.41
N CYS A 128 8.18 -16.63 5.57
CA CYS A 128 8.97 -16.37 6.74
C CYS A 128 10.10 -17.40 6.83
N LYS A 129 11.28 -16.93 7.23
CA LYS A 129 12.41 -17.81 7.53
C LYS A 129 12.43 -18.13 9.01
N VAL A 130 12.74 -19.38 9.36
CA VAL A 130 13.04 -19.75 10.74
C VAL A 130 14.30 -19.03 11.20
N TYR A 131 14.28 -18.44 12.39
CA TYR A 131 15.45 -17.83 12.98
C TYR A 131 16.55 -18.89 13.27
N LYS A 132 17.81 -18.55 12.99
CA LYS A 132 18.94 -19.45 13.21
C LYS A 132 19.09 -19.74 14.71
N ASN A 133 19.38 -21.00 15.07
CA ASN A 133 19.57 -21.45 16.46
C ASN A 133 18.30 -21.47 17.34
N ILE A 134 17.10 -21.46 16.75
CA ILE A 134 15.84 -21.53 17.52
C ILE A 134 15.74 -22.75 18.46
N LYS A 135 16.52 -23.81 18.20
CA LYS A 135 16.52 -25.06 18.99
C LYS A 135 17.51 -25.10 20.16
N SER A 136 18.17 -23.99 20.53
CA SER A 136 19.20 -24.00 21.60
C SER A 136 18.95 -22.99 22.72
N GLY A 137 19.29 -23.39 23.95
CA GLY A 137 19.29 -22.52 25.13
C GLY A 137 17.92 -21.88 25.41
N LEU A 138 17.93 -20.56 25.68
CA LEU A 138 16.70 -19.81 25.95
C LEU A 138 15.77 -19.70 24.73
N TYR A 139 16.31 -19.83 23.50
CA TYR A 139 15.51 -19.74 22.28
C TYR A 139 14.49 -20.87 22.15
N SER A 140 14.79 -22.05 22.68
CA SER A 140 13.90 -23.21 22.57
C SER A 140 12.79 -23.25 23.63
N ARG A 141 12.79 -22.34 24.62
CA ARG A 141 11.83 -22.35 25.73
C ARG A 141 10.45 -21.79 25.35
N SER A 142 10.39 -20.95 24.32
CA SER A 142 9.20 -20.17 23.94
C SER A 142 8.63 -20.60 22.57
N LEU A 143 8.53 -21.90 22.32
CA LEU A 143 8.17 -22.47 20.99
C LEU A 143 6.77 -23.11 20.93
N ASP A 144 6.02 -23.10 22.04
CA ASP A 144 4.66 -23.63 22.08
C ASP A 144 3.75 -22.80 21.15
N ASP A 145 2.78 -23.48 20.52
CA ASP A 145 1.82 -22.93 19.58
C ASP A 145 1.12 -21.66 20.06
N LYS A 146 0.80 -21.59 21.35
CA LYS A 146 0.06 -20.48 21.94
C LYS A 146 0.95 -19.35 22.45
N GLN A 147 2.25 -19.58 22.55
CA GLN A 147 3.21 -18.54 22.93
C GLN A 147 3.44 -17.54 21.79
N PRO A 148 3.83 -16.29 22.09
CA PRO A 148 4.17 -15.33 21.07
C PRO A 148 5.35 -15.83 20.22
N ALA A 149 5.32 -15.48 18.95
CA ALA A 149 6.36 -15.84 18.02
C ALA A 149 7.64 -15.10 18.38
N VAL A 150 8.60 -15.84 18.93
CA VAL A 150 9.95 -15.39 19.27
C VAL A 150 10.95 -16.51 18.96
N PRO A 151 12.20 -16.21 18.58
CA PRO A 151 12.71 -14.90 18.17
C PRO A 151 12.30 -14.47 16.76
N ILE A 152 12.04 -13.17 16.56
CA ILE A 152 11.76 -12.57 15.24
C ILE A 152 12.64 -11.33 15.01
N THR A 153 13.29 -11.24 13.84
CA THR A 153 13.98 -10.01 13.39
C THR A 153 12.99 -9.01 12.81
N TRP A 154 13.36 -7.74 12.67
CA TRP A 154 12.46 -6.74 12.10
C TRP A 154 12.03 -7.10 10.67
N GLU A 155 12.93 -7.62 9.84
CA GLU A 155 12.59 -8.02 8.47
C GLU A 155 11.59 -9.17 8.44
N ILE A 156 11.74 -10.14 9.34
CA ILE A 156 10.80 -11.27 9.47
C ILE A 156 9.46 -10.76 10.01
N ALA A 157 9.45 -9.86 10.98
CA ALA A 157 8.22 -9.24 11.52
C ALA A 157 7.44 -8.52 10.40
N ASN A 158 8.14 -7.70 9.61
CA ASN A 158 7.55 -7.00 8.48
C ASN A 158 7.05 -7.97 7.40
N GLN A 159 7.81 -9.03 7.09
CA GLN A 159 7.39 -10.09 6.16
C GLN A 159 6.14 -10.81 6.67
N TYR A 160 6.09 -11.17 7.95
CA TYR A 160 4.94 -11.81 8.58
C TYR A 160 3.69 -10.94 8.48
N CYS A 161 3.78 -9.65 8.85
CA CYS A 161 2.62 -8.77 8.74
C CYS A 161 2.15 -8.63 7.30
N ARG A 162 3.06 -8.52 6.34
CA ARG A 162 2.72 -8.49 4.91
C ARG A 162 2.09 -9.80 4.44
N PHE A 163 2.60 -10.94 4.91
CA PHE A 163 2.01 -12.25 4.66
C PHE A 163 0.60 -12.35 5.21
N ARG A 164 0.25 -11.63 6.28
CA ARG A 164 -1.11 -11.55 6.85
C ARG A 164 -1.96 -10.42 6.25
N GLY A 165 -1.47 -9.76 5.21
CA GLY A 165 -2.18 -8.67 4.55
C GLY A 165 -2.25 -7.39 5.38
N LYS A 166 -1.30 -7.24 6.29
CA LYS A 166 -1.15 -6.17 7.27
C LYS A 166 0.19 -5.45 7.06
N ARG A 167 0.52 -4.54 7.96
CA ARG A 167 1.83 -3.90 8.12
C ARG A 167 2.25 -3.92 9.58
N LEU A 168 3.48 -3.53 9.87
CA LEU A 168 3.86 -3.18 11.23
C LEU A 168 3.10 -1.90 11.66
N PRO A 169 2.68 -1.78 12.94
CA PRO A 169 2.18 -0.53 13.47
C PRO A 169 3.30 0.53 13.44
N THR A 170 2.91 1.80 13.34
CA THR A 170 3.81 2.88 13.72
C THR A 170 3.99 2.91 15.24
N GLU A 171 5.07 3.55 15.70
CA GLU A 171 5.32 3.78 17.11
C GLU A 171 4.15 4.53 17.76
N ALA A 172 3.61 5.55 17.08
CA ALA A 172 2.50 6.35 17.58
C ALA A 172 1.17 5.58 17.62
N GLU A 173 0.90 4.72 16.64
CA GLU A 173 -0.26 3.81 16.68
C GLU A 173 -0.18 2.83 17.84
N TRP A 174 0.96 2.16 18.00
CA TRP A 174 1.19 1.23 19.10
C TRP A 174 1.04 1.92 20.46
N GLU A 175 1.64 3.11 20.60
CA GLU A 175 1.65 3.86 21.85
C GLU A 175 0.28 4.48 22.17
N LYS A 176 -0.50 4.87 21.16
CA LYS A 176 -1.91 5.27 21.34
C LYS A 176 -2.72 4.15 22.01
N VAL A 177 -2.55 2.91 21.55
CA VAL A 177 -3.23 1.75 22.14
C VAL A 177 -2.74 1.51 23.57
N ALA A 178 -1.42 1.45 23.76
CA ALA A 178 -0.81 1.18 25.07
C ALA A 178 -1.09 2.26 26.13
N ARG A 179 -1.40 3.49 25.75
CA ARG A 179 -1.66 4.61 26.68
C ARG A 179 -3.13 5.03 26.75
N GLY A 180 -4.00 4.40 25.97
CA GLY A 180 -5.44 4.70 25.97
C GLY A 180 -5.79 6.02 25.29
N GLY A 181 -5.08 6.40 24.23
CA GLY A 181 -5.32 7.61 23.45
C GLY A 181 -5.08 8.89 24.26
N GLU A 182 -6.12 9.72 24.41
CA GLU A 182 -6.07 10.95 25.19
C GLU A 182 -5.95 10.72 26.70
N LYS A 183 -6.20 9.49 27.19
CA LYS A 183 -6.00 9.16 28.62
C LYS A 183 -4.52 9.25 29.03
N GLY A 184 -3.61 8.89 28.12
CA GLY A 184 -2.17 9.01 28.33
C GLY A 184 -1.61 8.24 29.53
N THR A 185 -2.17 7.06 29.86
CA THR A 185 -1.77 6.28 31.05
C THR A 185 -0.33 5.77 30.96
N ILE A 186 0.30 5.54 32.11
CA ILE A 186 1.70 5.10 32.18
C ILE A 186 1.85 3.68 31.61
N TYR A 187 0.94 2.77 31.97
CA TYR A 187 0.91 1.37 31.55
C TYR A 187 -0.37 1.05 30.74
N PRO A 188 -0.41 -0.07 29.99
CA PRO A 188 -1.58 -0.50 29.22
C PRO A 188 -2.87 -0.72 30.04
N TRP A 189 -2.72 -1.09 31.31
CA TRP A 189 -3.83 -1.30 32.25
C TRP A 189 -4.17 -0.05 33.09
N GLY A 190 -3.41 1.04 32.96
CA GLY A 190 -3.61 2.24 33.77
C GLY A 190 -2.34 2.74 34.45
N ASN A 191 -2.49 3.28 35.66
CA ASN A 191 -1.38 3.89 36.43
C ASN A 191 -1.01 3.09 37.68
N GLU A 192 -1.59 1.90 37.84
CA GLU A 192 -1.23 0.97 38.91
C GLU A 192 0.13 0.32 38.64
N GLU A 193 0.88 0.05 39.72
CA GLU A 193 2.22 -0.54 39.65
C GLU A 193 2.19 -1.90 38.92
N PRO A 194 3.22 -2.20 38.09
CA PRO A 194 3.33 -3.50 37.44
C PRO A 194 3.49 -4.63 38.47
N ASP A 195 2.78 -5.73 38.24
CA ASP A 195 2.96 -6.99 38.94
C ASP A 195 2.81 -8.18 37.99
N CYS A 196 3.20 -9.36 38.47
CA CYS A 196 3.15 -10.60 37.69
C CYS A 196 1.72 -11.09 37.38
N LYS A 197 0.67 -10.39 37.83
CA LYS A 197 -0.72 -10.67 37.46
C LYS A 197 -1.19 -9.83 36.26
N ARG A 198 -0.44 -8.78 35.90
CA ARG A 198 -0.76 -7.86 34.80
C ARG A 198 0.18 -7.98 33.60
N SER A 199 1.39 -8.50 33.79
CA SER A 199 2.36 -8.68 32.70
C SER A 199 3.44 -9.70 33.05
N ASN A 200 4.06 -10.30 32.02
CA ASN A 200 5.22 -11.17 32.17
C ASN A 200 6.50 -10.37 31.91
N TYR A 201 7.12 -9.83 32.96
CA TYR A 201 8.43 -9.19 32.89
C TYR A 201 9.48 -10.05 33.60
N LYS A 202 10.76 -9.60 33.61
CA LYS A 202 11.84 -10.29 34.34
C LYS A 202 11.32 -10.68 35.70
N TYR A 203 11.64 -11.90 36.13
CA TYR A 203 11.34 -12.39 37.47
C TYR A 203 9.91 -12.90 37.74
N CYS A 204 8.97 -12.76 36.79
CA CYS A 204 7.62 -13.29 36.93
C CYS A 204 7.46 -14.76 36.51
N THR A 205 8.37 -15.28 35.69
CA THR A 205 8.35 -16.65 35.15
C THR A 205 9.76 -17.23 35.10
N ASP A 206 9.88 -18.52 34.75
CA ASP A 206 11.16 -19.24 34.61
C ASP A 206 11.85 -18.95 33.26
N ASP A 207 12.06 -17.67 32.98
CA ASP A 207 12.74 -17.17 31.78
C ASP A 207 12.10 -17.67 30.47
N VAL A 208 10.78 -17.46 30.36
CA VAL A 208 9.95 -17.95 29.25
C VAL A 208 8.77 -17.04 28.98
N THR A 209 8.30 -17.00 27.73
CA THR A 209 7.03 -16.35 27.38
C THR A 209 5.84 -17.15 27.92
N LEU A 210 4.71 -16.49 28.13
CA LEU A 210 3.44 -17.15 28.42
C LEU A 210 2.56 -17.16 27.15
N PRO A 211 1.53 -18.03 27.08
CA PRO A 211 0.55 -17.98 26.00
C PRO A 211 0.00 -16.57 25.79
N VAL A 212 -0.22 -16.17 24.54
CA VAL A 212 -0.84 -14.88 24.23
C VAL A 212 -2.23 -14.81 24.87
N GLY A 213 -2.58 -13.64 25.41
CA GLY A 213 -3.82 -13.40 26.17
C GLY A 213 -3.79 -13.91 27.61
N SER A 214 -2.61 -14.22 28.19
CA SER A 214 -2.51 -14.71 29.57
C SER A 214 -2.85 -13.65 30.63
N PHE A 215 -2.79 -12.37 30.27
CA PHE A 215 -3.05 -11.25 31.17
C PHE A 215 -4.38 -10.54 30.83
N PRO A 216 -4.97 -9.79 31.78
CA PRO A 216 -6.14 -8.96 31.49
C PRO A 216 -5.86 -7.98 30.33
N PRO A 217 -6.87 -7.65 29.51
CA PRO A 217 -6.69 -6.69 28.42
C PRO A 217 -6.33 -5.31 28.95
N GLY A 218 -5.55 -4.56 28.15
CA GLY A 218 -5.36 -3.14 28.33
C GLY A 218 -6.49 -2.31 27.70
N HIS A 219 -6.18 -1.07 27.36
CA HIS A 219 -7.11 -0.23 26.60
C HIS A 219 -7.50 -0.87 25.26
N TYR A 220 -8.71 -0.56 24.79
CA TYR A 220 -9.28 -1.07 23.54
C TYR A 220 -9.37 -2.61 23.46
N GLU A 221 -9.36 -3.32 24.60
CA GLU A 221 -9.36 -4.78 24.63
C GLU A 221 -8.15 -5.43 23.92
N VAL A 222 -7.02 -4.72 23.84
CA VAL A 222 -5.77 -5.24 23.28
C VAL A 222 -4.93 -5.83 24.41
N TYR A 223 -4.48 -7.07 24.21
CA TYR A 223 -3.80 -7.87 25.23
C TYR A 223 -2.28 -7.79 25.08
N ASP A 224 -1.57 -8.05 26.18
CA ASP A 224 -0.10 -8.21 26.22
C ASP A 224 0.69 -7.02 25.64
N MET A 225 0.13 -5.81 25.68
CA MET A 225 0.82 -4.58 25.27
C MET A 225 2.01 -4.23 26.19
N ALA A 226 2.26 -5.00 27.24
CA ALA A 226 3.43 -4.88 28.10
C ALA A 226 3.92 -6.23 28.63
N GLY A 227 5.24 -6.43 28.62
CA GLY A 227 5.87 -7.70 28.97
C GLY A 227 5.72 -8.74 27.85
N ASN A 228 5.91 -10.01 28.19
CA ASN A 228 5.96 -11.14 27.25
C ASN A 228 7.05 -10.94 26.18
N GLY A 229 6.71 -10.52 24.95
CA GLY A 229 7.65 -10.18 23.89
C GLY A 229 7.76 -8.67 23.64
N TYR A 230 8.98 -8.21 23.34
CA TYR A 230 9.19 -6.87 22.79
C TYR A 230 8.66 -6.80 21.36
N GLU A 231 7.77 -5.86 21.05
CA GLU A 231 7.13 -5.78 19.74
C GLU A 231 7.87 -4.81 18.80
N TRP A 232 8.20 -5.27 17.60
CA TRP A 232 8.73 -4.42 16.53
C TRP A 232 7.67 -3.45 16.00
N VAL A 233 8.04 -2.18 15.83
CA VAL A 233 7.25 -1.18 15.10
C VAL A 233 7.95 -0.75 13.80
N ASN A 234 7.24 -0.05 12.92
CA ASN A 234 7.80 0.39 11.63
C ASN A 234 8.84 1.51 11.78
N ASP A 235 8.78 2.31 12.84
CA ASP A 235 9.57 3.52 12.99
C ASP A 235 11.07 3.25 13.17
N TRP A 236 11.88 4.12 12.57
CA TRP A 236 13.31 4.20 12.84
C TRP A 236 13.57 4.90 14.16
N ALA A 237 14.65 4.52 14.83
CA ALA A 237 15.03 5.13 16.08
C ALA A 237 15.43 6.60 15.89
N SER A 238 15.15 7.40 16.91
CA SER A 238 15.63 8.77 17.05
C SER A 238 16.18 8.97 18.45
N GLU A 239 17.11 9.92 18.61
CA GLU A 239 17.68 10.25 19.93
C GLU A 239 16.60 10.77 20.88
N CYS A 240 15.76 11.69 20.40
CA CYS A 240 14.57 12.15 21.10
C CYS A 240 13.44 12.56 20.16
N ARG A 241 12.27 12.86 20.73
CA ARG A 241 11.14 13.47 20.02
C ARG A 241 11.35 14.98 19.91
N THR A 242 10.55 15.64 19.06
CA THR A 242 10.61 17.11 18.93
C THR A 242 10.45 17.78 20.30
N GLY A 243 11.28 18.76 20.64
CA GLY A 243 11.23 19.44 21.95
C GLY A 243 11.89 18.68 23.10
N GLY A 244 12.52 17.53 22.85
CA GLY A 244 13.43 16.89 23.81
C GLY A 244 14.82 17.51 23.80
N ASN A 245 15.62 17.21 24.84
CA ASN A 245 16.97 17.73 25.00
C ASN A 245 18.01 16.85 24.27
N CYS A 246 17.86 16.71 22.95
CA CYS A 246 18.82 15.98 22.13
C CYS A 246 19.37 16.83 20.98
N LYS A 247 20.48 16.36 20.37
CA LYS A 247 21.15 17.10 19.29
C LYS A 247 20.28 17.20 18.05
N GLU A 248 19.59 16.10 17.71
CA GLU A 248 18.78 15.99 16.49
C GLU A 248 17.37 15.47 16.81
N PRO A 249 16.43 16.34 17.23
CA PRO A 249 15.05 15.95 17.52
C PRO A 249 14.31 15.46 16.28
N CYS A 250 13.50 14.40 16.45
CA CYS A 250 12.71 13.85 15.35
C CYS A 250 11.50 14.73 15.01
N LYS A 251 11.59 15.44 13.88
CA LYS A 251 10.51 16.28 13.33
C LYS A 251 9.32 15.48 12.80
N ASP A 252 9.58 14.27 12.29
CA ASP A 252 8.56 13.37 11.71
C ASP A 252 7.85 12.50 12.76
N CYS A 253 8.19 12.67 14.04
CA CYS A 253 7.62 11.93 15.17
C CYS A 253 6.43 12.68 15.83
N VAL A 254 5.99 13.80 15.26
CA VAL A 254 4.89 14.64 15.80
C VAL A 254 3.89 15.03 14.71
N GLY A 255 2.75 15.60 15.11
CA GLY A 255 1.74 16.13 14.19
C GLY A 255 0.69 15.10 13.79
N ASN A 256 0.37 15.03 12.49
CA ASN A 256 -0.70 14.21 11.93
C ASN A 256 -0.14 12.89 11.36
N ASN A 257 -0.51 11.76 11.95
CA ASN A 257 -0.10 10.41 11.58
C ASN A 257 1.41 10.21 11.46
N PRO A 258 2.19 10.55 12.51
CA PRO A 258 3.64 10.43 12.46
C PRO A 258 4.07 8.99 12.12
N GLN A 259 5.07 8.87 11.26
CA GLN A 259 5.65 7.59 10.80
C GLN A 259 7.11 7.43 11.27
N GLY A 260 7.60 8.39 12.07
CA GLY A 260 8.98 8.45 12.53
C GLY A 260 9.96 8.93 11.45
N PRO A 261 11.27 8.90 11.74
CA PRO A 261 12.30 9.37 10.82
C PRO A 261 12.22 8.69 9.44
N CYS A 262 12.55 9.43 8.38
CA CYS A 262 12.46 8.97 6.99
C CYS A 262 11.04 8.54 6.58
N GLY A 263 9.99 8.97 7.29
CA GLY A 263 8.62 8.51 7.07
C GLY A 263 8.44 6.99 7.23
N GLY A 264 9.30 6.34 8.01
CA GLY A 264 9.31 4.88 8.18
C GLY A 264 9.83 4.08 6.98
N VAL A 265 10.25 4.74 5.89
CA VAL A 265 10.75 4.09 4.67
C VAL A 265 12.02 3.30 4.96
N THR A 266 12.16 2.12 4.36
CA THR A 266 13.32 1.23 4.54
C THR A 266 14.04 0.99 3.22
N PRO A 267 15.36 1.28 3.10
CA PRO A 267 16.24 1.79 4.15
C PRO A 267 16.00 3.28 4.48
N CYS A 268 16.35 3.71 5.69
CA CYS A 268 16.45 5.12 6.04
C CYS A 268 17.89 5.60 5.82
N GLU A 269 18.04 6.75 5.20
CA GLU A 269 19.37 7.29 4.87
C GLU A 269 20.13 7.77 6.11
N THR A 270 19.40 8.17 7.17
CA THR A 270 19.97 8.80 8.37
C THR A 270 19.99 7.90 9.59
N GLN A 271 19.19 6.82 9.63
CA GLN A 271 19.02 5.96 10.80
C GLN A 271 19.37 4.51 10.49
N LYS A 272 19.88 3.79 11.51
CA LYS A 272 20.32 2.38 11.39
C LYS A 272 19.57 1.41 12.30
N LEU A 273 18.81 1.90 13.27
CA LEU A 273 18.12 1.10 14.28
C LEU A 273 16.60 1.28 14.15
N LYS A 274 15.83 0.24 14.44
CA LYS A 274 14.37 0.28 14.54
C LYS A 274 13.96 0.30 16.02
N ILE A 275 12.72 0.68 16.29
CA ILE A 275 12.19 0.74 17.65
C ILE A 275 11.46 -0.57 18.02
N LEU A 276 11.69 -0.99 19.27
CA LEU A 276 10.91 -1.99 19.99
C LEU A 276 10.08 -1.32 21.08
N LYS A 277 8.88 -1.87 21.34
CA LYS A 277 7.90 -1.37 22.32
C LYS A 277 7.44 -2.49 23.27
N GLY A 278 6.87 -2.11 24.44
CA GLY A 278 6.18 -3.03 25.36
C GLY A 278 7.01 -3.69 26.46
N GLY A 279 8.32 -3.85 26.31
CA GLY A 279 9.10 -4.64 27.27
C GLY A 279 9.03 -6.13 26.97
N SER A 280 9.69 -6.96 27.76
CA SER A 280 9.60 -8.42 27.60
C SER A 280 9.88 -9.14 28.92
N TRP A 281 9.66 -10.45 28.95
CA TRP A 281 9.94 -11.32 30.11
C TRP A 281 11.40 -11.28 30.58
N TRP A 282 12.34 -10.75 29.78
CA TRP A 282 13.77 -10.67 30.13
C TRP A 282 14.14 -9.41 30.92
N TRP A 283 13.34 -8.35 30.80
CA TRP A 283 13.69 -7.02 31.30
C TRP A 283 12.80 -6.61 32.48
N SER A 284 13.32 -5.75 33.35
CA SER A 284 12.56 -5.26 34.49
C SER A 284 11.33 -4.46 34.05
N SER A 285 10.41 -4.27 35.00
CA SER A 285 9.13 -3.59 34.80
C SER A 285 9.24 -2.14 34.33
N VAL A 286 10.43 -1.54 34.39
CA VAL A 286 10.72 -0.21 33.82
C VAL A 286 10.34 -0.14 32.33
N HIS A 287 10.47 -1.24 31.60
CA HIS A 287 10.20 -1.26 30.16
C HIS A 287 8.73 -1.49 29.79
N ASN A 288 7.87 -1.78 30.78
CA ASN A 288 6.44 -2.06 30.57
C ASN A 288 5.62 -0.78 30.35
N ARG A 289 6.24 0.40 30.43
CA ARG A 289 5.57 1.68 30.15
C ARG A 289 5.16 1.76 28.68
N GLY A 290 3.99 2.32 28.41
CA GLY A 290 3.55 2.59 27.03
C GLY A 290 4.50 3.52 26.26
N ALA A 291 5.15 4.45 26.97
CA ALA A 291 6.13 5.38 26.39
C ALA A 291 7.53 4.78 26.17
N SER A 292 7.83 3.60 26.74
CA SER A 292 9.16 2.97 26.67
C SER A 292 9.62 2.77 25.23
N ARG A 293 10.86 3.16 24.90
CA ARG A 293 11.46 3.00 23.57
C ARG A 293 12.79 2.27 23.70
N ARG A 294 12.96 1.22 22.90
CA ARG A 294 14.25 0.52 22.81
C ARG A 294 14.72 0.48 21.35
N PRO A 295 15.76 1.26 21.00
CA PRO A 295 16.44 1.11 19.71
C PRO A 295 17.11 -0.25 19.61
N GLU A 296 16.98 -0.90 18.45
CA GLU A 296 17.54 -2.22 18.21
C GLU A 296 17.95 -2.40 16.74
N VAL A 297 18.97 -3.23 16.50
CA VAL A 297 19.48 -3.52 15.16
C VAL A 297 18.52 -4.45 14.43
N ILE A 298 18.17 -4.12 13.19
CA ILE A 298 17.13 -4.81 12.41
C ILE A 298 17.34 -6.33 12.27
N GLN A 299 18.60 -6.77 12.18
CA GLN A 299 18.94 -8.19 12.03
C GLN A 299 18.91 -8.99 13.33
N THR A 300 18.73 -8.34 14.49
CA THR A 300 18.70 -9.05 15.76
C THR A 300 17.33 -9.72 15.94
N GLY A 301 17.36 -11.01 16.25
CA GLY A 301 16.18 -11.76 16.70
C GLY A 301 16.49 -12.34 18.06
N GLY A 302 16.53 -11.50 19.10
CA GLY A 302 16.68 -12.02 20.46
C GLY A 302 15.50 -12.93 20.83
N HIS A 303 15.69 -13.88 21.75
CA HIS A 303 14.70 -14.87 22.26
C HIS A 303 13.44 -14.27 22.94
N ARG A 304 13.22 -12.97 22.73
CA ARG A 304 12.24 -12.11 23.39
C ARG A 304 11.69 -11.03 22.45
N LEU A 305 12.10 -11.02 21.18
CA LEU A 305 11.64 -10.06 20.18
C LEU A 305 10.51 -10.71 19.37
N SER A 306 9.35 -10.07 19.39
CA SER A 306 8.10 -10.53 18.80
C SER A 306 7.50 -9.49 17.85
N VAL A 307 6.28 -9.74 17.40
CA VAL A 307 5.57 -8.92 16.42
C VAL A 307 4.08 -8.87 16.70
N ARG A 308 3.51 -7.70 16.46
CA ARG A 308 2.09 -7.46 16.31
C ARG A 308 1.87 -6.66 15.04
N CYS A 309 0.78 -6.92 14.32
CA CYS A 309 0.51 -6.24 13.08
C CYS A 309 -0.64 -5.23 13.20
N ALA A 310 -0.66 -4.28 12.28
CA ALA A 310 -1.69 -3.27 12.12
C ALA A 310 -2.13 -3.17 10.66
N SER A 311 -3.28 -2.56 10.42
CA SER A 311 -3.84 -2.33 9.09
C SER A 311 -4.50 -0.95 9.05
N ASP A 312 -4.41 -0.28 7.90
CA ASP A 312 -5.16 0.97 7.65
C ASP A 312 -6.63 0.70 7.26
N THR A 313 -7.00 -0.57 7.07
CA THR A 313 -8.22 -1.02 6.42
C THR A 313 -8.81 -2.26 7.12
N PRO A 314 -10.15 -2.41 7.16
CA PRO A 314 -10.80 -3.60 7.68
C PRO A 314 -10.73 -4.81 6.73
N VAL A 315 -10.13 -4.64 5.55
CA VAL A 315 -9.95 -5.70 4.56
C VAL A 315 -8.49 -6.15 4.57
N LEU A 316 -8.24 -7.39 5.01
CA LEU A 316 -6.91 -7.99 5.10
C LEU A 316 -6.65 -8.90 3.90
N THR A 317 -5.57 -8.66 3.15
CA THR A 317 -5.31 -9.44 1.92
C THR A 317 -3.83 -9.74 1.69
N ASN A 318 -3.49 -11.02 1.51
CA ASN A 318 -2.11 -11.52 1.40
C ASN A 318 -1.57 -11.51 -0.05
N SER A 319 -2.26 -10.81 -0.92
CA SER A 319 -2.14 -10.66 -2.38
C SER A 319 -3.12 -9.54 -2.72
N PRO A 320 -2.92 -8.75 -3.79
CA PRO A 320 -3.58 -7.44 -3.89
C PRO A 320 -5.09 -7.54 -3.63
N ALA A 321 -5.66 -6.53 -2.95
CA ALA A 321 -6.78 -6.65 -2.01
C ALA A 321 -8.15 -7.14 -2.52
N TRP A 322 -8.14 -7.77 -3.68
CA TRP A 322 -9.29 -8.05 -4.49
C TRP A 322 -9.23 -9.44 -5.13
N MET A 323 -8.88 -10.48 -4.37
CA MET A 323 -9.69 -11.71 -4.47
C MET A 323 -11.12 -11.45 -3.93
N ILE A 324 -11.72 -10.37 -4.41
CA ILE A 324 -13.11 -10.07 -4.37
C ILE A 324 -13.75 -11.11 -5.29
N LYS A 325 -14.13 -12.26 -4.73
CA LYS A 325 -15.03 -13.18 -5.43
C LYS A 325 -16.41 -12.52 -5.68
N ASN A 326 -16.70 -11.41 -4.99
CA ASN A 326 -17.96 -10.66 -5.04
C ASN A 326 -17.70 -9.18 -5.37
N PRO A 327 -17.71 -8.76 -6.65
CA PRO A 327 -17.32 -7.41 -7.07
C PRO A 327 -17.88 -6.33 -6.13
N PRO A 328 -17.17 -5.21 -5.88
CA PRO A 328 -17.74 -4.11 -5.10
C PRO A 328 -19.13 -3.75 -5.62
N PRO A 329 -20.01 -3.23 -4.75
CA PRO A 329 -21.29 -2.70 -5.22
C PRO A 329 -21.03 -1.67 -6.33
N GLU A 330 -21.96 -1.57 -7.27
CA GLU A 330 -21.84 -0.62 -8.37
C GLU A 330 -21.65 0.81 -7.82
N PRO A 331 -20.62 1.54 -8.26
CA PRO A 331 -20.39 2.92 -7.82
C PRO A 331 -21.59 3.82 -8.10
N ALA A 332 -21.65 4.94 -7.38
CA ALA A 332 -22.69 5.94 -7.61
C ALA A 332 -22.67 6.44 -9.07
N LYS A 333 -23.85 6.77 -9.60
CA LYS A 333 -23.99 7.31 -10.95
C LYS A 333 -23.17 8.60 -11.11
N LEU A 334 -22.61 8.79 -12.30
CA LEU A 334 -21.87 10.00 -12.64
C LEU A 334 -22.76 11.23 -12.51
N THR A 335 -22.23 12.26 -11.87
CA THR A 335 -22.88 13.57 -11.77
C THR A 335 -22.23 14.55 -12.74
N LYS A 336 -22.89 15.67 -13.04
CA LYS A 336 -22.29 16.72 -13.87
C LYS A 336 -21.10 17.37 -13.14
N PRO A 337 -19.88 17.38 -13.71
CA PRO A 337 -18.74 18.07 -13.12
C PRO A 337 -18.95 19.57 -12.95
N THR A 338 -18.30 20.17 -11.95
CA THR A 338 -18.16 21.62 -11.86
C THR A 338 -17.08 22.13 -12.82
N ALA A 339 -17.11 23.42 -13.15
CA ALA A 339 -16.08 24.03 -14.00
C ALA A 339 -14.66 23.91 -13.39
N GLU A 340 -14.54 24.00 -12.05
CA GLU A 340 -13.26 23.84 -11.36
C GLU A 340 -12.75 22.39 -11.41
N GLN A 341 -13.65 21.41 -11.35
CA GLN A 341 -13.27 20.01 -11.52
C GLN A 341 -12.77 19.74 -12.95
N LEU A 342 -13.47 20.25 -13.97
CA LEU A 342 -13.02 20.13 -15.36
C LEU A 342 -11.69 20.84 -15.60
N LYS A 343 -11.53 22.05 -15.05
CA LYS A 343 -10.25 22.76 -15.08
C LYS A 343 -9.14 21.90 -14.44
N THR A 344 -9.39 21.36 -13.25
CA THR A 344 -8.42 20.52 -12.54
C THR A 344 -8.06 19.26 -13.33
N LEU A 345 -9.03 18.62 -14.00
CA LEU A 345 -8.81 17.43 -14.82
C LEU A 345 -7.87 17.70 -16.00
N HIS A 346 -8.06 18.84 -16.66
CA HIS A 346 -7.33 19.21 -17.89
C HIS A 346 -6.10 20.10 -17.66
N GLU A 347 -5.86 20.55 -16.42
CA GLU A 347 -4.68 21.30 -16.01
C GLU A 347 -3.46 20.36 -15.87
N LEU A 348 -2.89 19.98 -17.02
CA LEU A 348 -1.63 19.23 -17.10
C LEU A 348 -0.47 20.21 -17.32
N GLU A 349 0.65 20.00 -16.60
CA GLU A 349 1.86 20.78 -16.83
C GLU A 349 2.37 20.56 -18.27
N ALA A 350 3.02 21.57 -18.86
CA ALA A 350 3.44 21.57 -20.26
C ALA A 350 4.09 20.24 -20.67
N TYR A 351 3.47 19.55 -21.64
CA TYR A 351 3.70 18.15 -22.01
C TYR A 351 5.18 17.72 -22.00
N ASP A 352 5.41 16.45 -21.68
CA ASP A 352 6.73 15.84 -21.85
C ASP A 352 7.16 15.92 -23.32
N THR A 353 8.39 16.36 -23.58
CA THR A 353 8.90 16.43 -24.95
C THR A 353 9.03 15.01 -25.52
N LEU A 354 8.25 14.71 -26.57
CA LEU A 354 8.21 13.42 -27.27
C LEU A 354 9.40 13.19 -28.22
N ASN A 355 10.54 13.84 -28.00
CA ASN A 355 11.72 13.80 -28.88
C ASN A 355 12.52 12.51 -28.68
N LYS A 356 11.93 11.37 -29.07
CA LYS A 356 12.63 10.09 -29.25
C LYS A 356 12.79 9.81 -30.76
N PRO A 357 14.00 9.47 -31.24
CA PRO A 357 14.19 9.01 -32.61
C PRO A 357 13.43 7.69 -32.84
N LEU A 358 13.17 7.36 -34.10
CA LEU A 358 12.61 6.06 -34.45
C LEU A 358 13.63 4.94 -34.18
N CYS A 359 13.16 3.81 -33.67
CA CYS A 359 13.97 2.61 -33.52
C CYS A 359 14.35 2.04 -34.90
N LYS A 360 15.55 1.42 -34.98
CA LYS A 360 15.99 0.71 -36.20
C LYS A 360 15.24 -0.61 -36.40
N THR A 361 14.72 -1.18 -35.32
CA THR A 361 13.94 -2.42 -35.28
C THR A 361 12.47 -2.10 -35.02
N LEU A 362 11.60 -2.95 -35.56
CA LEU A 362 10.16 -2.90 -35.30
C LEU A 362 9.83 -3.65 -34.00
N TYR A 363 8.68 -3.35 -33.42
CA TYR A 363 8.09 -4.07 -32.28
C TYR A 363 8.79 -3.86 -30.94
N GLN A 364 9.54 -2.76 -30.80
CA GLN A 364 10.27 -2.42 -29.57
C GLN A 364 10.26 -0.91 -29.35
N SER A 365 10.08 -0.49 -28.10
CA SER A 365 10.16 0.92 -27.67
C SER A 365 11.01 1.09 -26.41
N PRO A 366 12.34 0.85 -26.49
CA PRO A 366 13.25 1.06 -25.36
C PRO A 366 13.31 2.54 -24.97
N ALA A 367 13.91 2.82 -23.80
CA ALA A 367 13.96 4.17 -23.24
C ALA A 367 14.48 5.28 -24.18
N HIS A 368 15.29 4.93 -25.20
CA HIS A 368 15.98 5.88 -26.08
C HIS A 368 15.37 6.02 -27.50
N CYS A 369 14.38 5.23 -27.90
CA CYS A 369 13.75 5.34 -29.22
C CYS A 369 12.27 4.93 -29.19
N LYS A 370 11.51 5.32 -30.22
CA LYS A 370 10.12 4.93 -30.40
C LYS A 370 9.93 3.97 -31.56
N ASP A 371 9.01 3.02 -31.42
CA ASP A 371 8.65 2.11 -32.50
C ASP A 371 8.19 2.91 -33.74
N PRO A 372 8.65 2.55 -34.95
CA PRO A 372 8.10 3.09 -36.20
C PRO A 372 6.60 2.79 -36.40
N VAL A 373 6.05 1.79 -35.71
CA VAL A 373 4.65 1.36 -35.81
C VAL A 373 3.82 1.92 -34.65
N SER A 374 2.73 2.61 -34.99
CA SER A 374 1.70 3.01 -34.01
C SER A 374 0.68 1.90 -33.79
N TYR A 375 0.50 1.49 -32.54
CA TYR A 375 -0.43 0.43 -32.13
C TYR A 375 -1.84 0.99 -31.89
N VAL A 376 -2.54 1.32 -32.99
CA VAL A 376 -3.87 1.97 -32.96
C VAL A 376 -5.02 1.06 -32.52
N LYS A 377 -4.76 -0.21 -32.22
CA LYS A 377 -5.74 -1.19 -31.74
C LYS A 377 -5.07 -2.17 -30.80
N THR A 378 -5.85 -2.70 -29.87
CA THR A 378 -5.38 -3.75 -28.97
C THR A 378 -4.97 -5.02 -29.72
N ASN A 379 -3.86 -5.61 -29.29
CA ASN A 379 -3.40 -6.94 -29.69
C ASN A 379 -3.36 -7.90 -28.49
N GLU A 380 -4.15 -7.62 -27.43
CA GLU A 380 -4.29 -8.41 -26.21
C GLU A 380 -5.60 -9.23 -26.25
N PRO A 381 -5.66 -10.38 -26.96
CA PRO A 381 -6.91 -11.10 -27.24
C PRO A 381 -7.57 -11.74 -26.01
N ARG A 382 -6.88 -11.73 -24.86
CA ARG A 382 -7.32 -12.32 -23.59
C ARG A 382 -7.30 -11.30 -22.43
N ASN A 383 -7.41 -10.02 -22.74
CA ASN A 383 -7.60 -8.95 -21.76
C ASN A 383 -8.81 -9.14 -20.83
N TRP A 384 -9.79 -9.95 -21.22
CA TRP A 384 -10.90 -10.38 -20.36
C TRP A 384 -10.44 -11.19 -19.12
N HIS A 385 -9.19 -11.66 -19.06
CA HIS A 385 -8.65 -12.27 -17.83
C HIS A 385 -8.68 -11.33 -16.63
N PHE A 386 -8.71 -10.01 -16.84
CA PHE A 386 -8.79 -9.03 -15.76
C PHE A 386 -10.22 -8.82 -15.22
N VAL A 387 -11.25 -9.45 -15.81
CA VAL A 387 -12.66 -9.20 -15.46
C VAL A 387 -12.97 -9.35 -13.97
N PRO A 388 -12.55 -10.42 -13.28
CA PRO A 388 -12.88 -10.62 -11.86
C PRO A 388 -12.34 -9.52 -10.93
N TYR A 389 -11.42 -8.71 -11.45
CA TYR A 389 -10.58 -7.83 -10.67
C TYR A 389 -10.81 -6.35 -10.97
N VAL A 390 -11.39 -6.07 -12.13
CA VAL A 390 -11.65 -4.71 -12.62
C VAL A 390 -13.08 -4.27 -12.28
N ARG A 391 -14.03 -5.21 -12.21
CA ARG A 391 -15.47 -4.92 -12.09
C ARG A 391 -15.77 -3.99 -10.91
N ASN A 392 -16.47 -2.89 -11.18
CA ASN A 392 -16.99 -1.93 -10.20
C ASN A 392 -15.94 -1.24 -9.28
N LEU A 393 -14.66 -1.22 -9.65
CA LEU A 393 -13.64 -0.57 -8.82
C LEU A 393 -13.86 0.95 -8.61
N GLY A 394 -14.58 1.62 -9.52
CA GLY A 394 -14.86 3.05 -9.48
C GLY A 394 -13.62 3.92 -9.66
N GLY A 395 -13.66 5.15 -9.15
CA GLY A 395 -12.51 6.03 -9.01
C GLY A 395 -11.83 6.43 -10.32
N GLY A 396 -10.51 6.70 -10.23
CA GLY A 396 -9.71 7.20 -11.33
C GLY A 396 -9.05 6.11 -12.18
N TYR A 397 -8.99 6.30 -13.49
CA TYR A 397 -8.27 5.44 -14.43
C TYR A 397 -7.12 6.22 -15.09
N ALA A 398 -5.92 5.65 -15.15
CA ALA A 398 -4.81 6.20 -15.91
C ALA A 398 -4.20 5.11 -16.80
N GLY A 399 -4.06 5.35 -18.11
CA GLY A 399 -3.56 4.30 -19.00
C GLY A 399 -3.01 4.80 -20.32
N VAL A 400 -2.15 3.95 -20.90
CA VAL A 400 -1.57 4.09 -22.24
C VAL A 400 -2.29 3.19 -23.25
N ALA A 401 -1.85 3.19 -24.51
CA ALA A 401 -2.41 2.40 -25.60
C ALA A 401 -3.79 2.88 -26.07
N ALA A 402 -4.36 2.18 -27.06
CA ALA A 402 -5.56 2.59 -27.77
C ALA A 402 -6.87 2.15 -27.07
N ASP A 403 -7.68 1.34 -27.74
CA ASP A 403 -9.07 1.05 -27.38
C ASP A 403 -9.25 0.07 -26.21
N SER A 404 -8.21 -0.67 -25.80
CA SER A 404 -8.23 -1.51 -24.59
C SER A 404 -8.75 -0.74 -23.37
N ASN A 405 -8.37 0.54 -23.26
CA ASN A 405 -8.71 1.41 -22.14
C ASN A 405 -10.22 1.46 -21.90
N TYR A 406 -11.02 1.57 -22.97
CA TYR A 406 -12.47 1.72 -22.83
C TYR A 406 -13.14 0.49 -22.25
N SER A 407 -12.67 -0.72 -22.56
CA SER A 407 -13.20 -1.95 -21.96
C SER A 407 -12.93 -2.01 -20.45
N TYR A 408 -11.72 -1.62 -20.02
CA TYR A 408 -11.37 -1.59 -18.61
C TYR A 408 -12.12 -0.48 -17.86
N MET A 409 -12.17 0.73 -18.42
CA MET A 409 -12.89 1.87 -17.83
C MET A 409 -14.38 1.59 -17.65
N ALA A 410 -15.01 0.97 -18.65
CA ALA A 410 -16.41 0.62 -18.61
C ALA A 410 -16.71 -0.45 -17.56
N LEU A 411 -15.91 -1.52 -17.53
CA LEU A 411 -16.06 -2.58 -16.54
C LEU A 411 -15.82 -2.08 -15.12
N ALA A 412 -14.85 -1.16 -14.95
CA ALA A 412 -14.54 -0.56 -13.66
C ALA A 412 -15.59 0.44 -13.18
N ARG A 413 -16.50 0.90 -14.05
CA ARG A 413 -17.36 2.06 -13.79
C ARG A 413 -16.54 3.29 -13.38
N THR A 414 -15.45 3.53 -14.11
CA THR A 414 -14.52 4.66 -13.89
C THR A 414 -15.26 6.00 -13.82
N GLU A 415 -14.85 6.87 -12.90
CA GLU A 415 -15.43 8.20 -12.67
C GLU A 415 -14.67 9.34 -13.34
N TRP A 416 -13.34 9.19 -13.42
CA TRP A 416 -12.40 10.14 -14.00
C TRP A 416 -11.29 9.39 -14.73
N ALA A 417 -10.88 9.85 -15.92
CA ALA A 417 -9.85 9.15 -16.68
C ALA A 417 -8.79 10.09 -17.25
N TRP A 418 -7.55 9.58 -17.28
CA TRP A 418 -6.40 10.18 -17.94
C TRP A 418 -5.83 9.18 -18.95
N LEU A 419 -6.07 9.46 -20.23
CA LEU A 419 -5.49 8.70 -21.33
C LEU A 419 -4.27 9.45 -21.82
N PHE A 420 -3.11 8.80 -21.78
CA PHE A 420 -1.88 9.43 -22.21
C PHE A 420 -1.01 8.47 -22.98
N ASP A 421 -0.28 8.99 -23.97
CA ASP A 421 0.63 8.17 -24.76
C ASP A 421 1.77 9.03 -25.29
N PHE A 422 2.93 8.42 -25.50
CA PHE A 422 4.08 9.12 -26.08
C PHE A 422 4.02 9.09 -27.62
N ASP A 423 3.21 8.20 -28.20
CA ASP A 423 2.88 8.21 -29.62
C ASP A 423 1.71 9.18 -29.88
N ILE A 424 2.03 10.27 -30.57
CA ILE A 424 1.07 11.31 -30.94
C ILE A 424 -0.08 10.80 -31.81
N ASN A 425 0.10 9.70 -32.54
CA ASN A 425 -0.98 9.08 -33.31
C ASN A 425 -2.02 8.45 -32.38
N ILE A 426 -1.62 7.88 -31.24
CA ILE A 426 -2.53 7.29 -30.25
C ILE A 426 -3.29 8.38 -29.50
N VAL A 427 -2.61 9.46 -29.12
CA VAL A 427 -3.26 10.65 -28.53
C VAL A 427 -4.37 11.18 -29.46
N ASN A 428 -4.06 11.32 -30.75
CA ASN A 428 -5.01 11.84 -31.73
C ASN A 428 -6.08 10.83 -32.17
N LEU A 429 -5.81 9.53 -32.04
CA LEU A 429 -6.83 8.48 -32.13
C LEU A 429 -7.89 8.67 -31.04
N HIS A 430 -7.52 8.90 -29.78
CA HIS A 430 -8.48 9.16 -28.70
C HIS A 430 -9.30 10.43 -28.93
N ARG A 431 -8.69 11.52 -29.41
CA ARG A 431 -9.41 12.76 -29.74
C ARG A 431 -10.41 12.56 -30.87
N MET A 432 -10.00 11.85 -31.92
CA MET A 432 -10.89 11.47 -33.02
C MET A 432 -12.05 10.61 -32.52
N LEU A 433 -11.77 9.59 -31.70
CA LEU A 433 -12.80 8.72 -31.11
C LEU A 433 -13.77 9.49 -30.21
N LYS A 434 -13.30 10.46 -29.42
CA LYS A 434 -14.17 11.36 -28.64
C LYS A 434 -15.24 12.02 -29.52
N ALA A 435 -14.85 12.60 -30.65
CA ALA A 435 -15.78 13.25 -31.57
C ALA A 435 -16.83 12.29 -32.12
N PHE A 436 -16.41 11.06 -32.47
CA PHE A 436 -17.31 10.05 -33.01
C PHE A 436 -18.23 9.46 -31.94
N ILE A 437 -17.73 9.14 -30.75
CA ILE A 437 -18.50 8.56 -29.64
C ILE A 437 -19.60 9.51 -29.15
N ILE A 438 -19.31 10.81 -29.06
CA ILE A 438 -20.33 11.80 -28.66
C ILE A 438 -21.48 11.83 -29.68
N LYS A 439 -21.19 11.63 -30.98
CA LYS A 439 -22.21 11.61 -32.04
C LYS A 439 -22.86 10.27 -32.31
N ALA A 440 -22.20 9.16 -32.01
CA ALA A 440 -22.74 7.82 -32.19
C ALA A 440 -23.49 7.38 -30.92
N GLU A 441 -24.81 7.26 -31.01
CA GLU A 441 -25.66 6.79 -29.90
C GLU A 441 -25.49 5.29 -29.64
N THR A 442 -25.12 4.52 -30.67
CA THR A 442 -24.88 3.07 -30.56
C THR A 442 -23.47 2.69 -31.01
N PRO A 443 -22.94 1.52 -30.57
CA PRO A 443 -21.68 0.99 -31.06
C PRO A 443 -21.62 0.85 -32.58
N GLU A 444 -22.71 0.43 -33.24
CA GLU A 444 -22.77 0.26 -34.69
C GLU A 444 -22.61 1.59 -35.43
N GLN A 445 -23.27 2.64 -34.94
CA GLN A 445 -23.13 4.00 -35.50
C GLN A 445 -21.70 4.52 -35.37
N LEU A 446 -20.99 4.14 -34.30
CA LEU A 446 -19.58 4.45 -34.14
C LEU A 446 -18.74 3.71 -35.19
N VAL A 447 -18.97 2.41 -35.37
CA VAL A 447 -18.26 1.59 -36.37
C VAL A 447 -18.50 2.13 -37.79
N ASP A 448 -19.70 2.62 -38.08
CA ASP A 448 -20.05 3.21 -39.39
C ASP A 448 -19.16 4.40 -39.76
N PHE A 449 -18.67 5.19 -38.81
CA PHE A 449 -17.72 6.28 -39.11
C PHE A 449 -16.40 5.78 -39.72
N PHE A 450 -16.08 4.50 -39.58
CA PHE A 450 -14.88 3.91 -40.18
C PHE A 450 -15.14 3.24 -41.53
N GLN A 451 -16.39 3.16 -42.00
CA GLN A 451 -16.68 2.66 -43.35
C GLN A 451 -16.12 3.60 -44.42
N THR A 452 -15.63 3.03 -45.52
CA THR A 452 -15.11 3.80 -46.66
C THR A 452 -16.15 4.79 -47.21
N SER A 453 -17.41 4.37 -47.32
CA SER A 453 -18.55 5.19 -47.78
C SER A 453 -18.85 6.38 -46.86
N HIS A 454 -18.47 6.33 -45.59
CA HIS A 454 -18.73 7.39 -44.60
C HIS A 454 -17.51 8.28 -44.31
N SER A 455 -16.39 8.06 -45.01
CA SER A 455 -15.14 8.80 -44.81
C SER A 455 -15.31 10.33 -44.88
N SER A 456 -16.05 10.83 -45.86
CA SER A 456 -16.31 12.27 -46.00
C SER A 456 -17.11 12.84 -44.82
N LYS A 457 -18.08 12.08 -44.31
CA LYS A 457 -18.88 12.45 -43.13
C LYS A 457 -18.03 12.50 -41.87
N ALA A 458 -17.17 11.51 -41.66
CA ALA A 458 -16.27 11.43 -40.52
C ALA A 458 -15.26 12.60 -40.51
N LEU A 459 -14.60 12.87 -41.64
CA LEU A 459 -13.66 13.98 -41.78
C LEU A 459 -14.35 15.34 -41.59
N LYS A 460 -15.57 15.51 -42.11
CA LYS A 460 -16.36 16.73 -41.89
C LYS A 460 -16.63 16.95 -40.40
N LEU A 461 -17.05 15.90 -39.69
CA LEU A 461 -17.29 15.98 -38.24
C LEU A 461 -16.02 16.35 -37.46
N LEU A 462 -14.86 15.80 -37.81
CA LEU A 462 -13.59 16.19 -37.17
C LEU A 462 -13.28 17.67 -37.37
N LYS A 463 -13.49 18.21 -38.58
CA LYS A 463 -13.31 19.64 -38.86
C LYS A 463 -14.29 20.51 -38.07
N GLU A 464 -15.54 20.07 -37.91
CA GLU A 464 -16.55 20.79 -37.12
C GLU A 464 -16.19 20.82 -35.63
N VAL A 465 -15.77 19.68 -35.06
CA VAL A 465 -15.46 19.57 -33.62
C VAL A 465 -14.12 20.20 -33.27
N TYR A 466 -13.13 20.08 -34.14
CA TYR A 466 -11.73 20.46 -33.87
C TYR A 466 -11.22 21.57 -34.80
N ALA A 467 -12.10 22.44 -35.33
CA ALA A 467 -11.76 23.50 -36.28
C ALA A 467 -10.52 24.32 -35.88
N ASN A 468 -10.38 24.61 -34.58
CA ASN A 468 -9.31 25.44 -34.03
C ASN A 468 -8.25 24.63 -33.27
N HIS A 469 -8.31 23.30 -33.29
CA HIS A 469 -7.35 22.46 -32.58
C HIS A 469 -6.08 22.26 -33.44
N PRO A 470 -4.86 22.51 -32.91
CA PRO A 470 -3.63 22.44 -33.70
C PRO A 470 -3.37 21.05 -34.31
N ASP A 471 -3.81 20.00 -33.62
CA ASP A 471 -3.61 18.61 -34.09
C ASP A 471 -4.69 18.11 -35.07
N LEU A 472 -5.65 18.94 -35.52
CA LEU A 472 -6.65 18.53 -36.51
C LEU A 472 -6.02 17.87 -37.77
N PRO A 473 -4.94 18.41 -38.37
CA PRO A 473 -4.28 17.75 -39.50
C PRO A 473 -3.72 16.36 -39.16
N ILE A 474 -3.25 16.17 -37.92
CA ILE A 474 -2.76 14.88 -37.43
C ILE A 474 -3.94 13.91 -37.26
N MET A 475 -5.06 14.36 -36.69
CA MET A 475 -6.27 13.55 -36.56
C MET A 475 -6.78 13.08 -37.94
N GLU A 476 -6.84 13.96 -38.93
CA GLU A 476 -7.22 13.59 -40.31
C GLU A 476 -6.26 12.58 -40.92
N LYS A 477 -4.95 12.74 -40.67
CA LYS A 477 -3.91 11.80 -41.14
C LYS A 477 -4.05 10.43 -40.48
N VAL A 478 -4.25 10.39 -39.16
CA VAL A 478 -4.48 9.16 -38.39
C VAL A 478 -5.74 8.46 -38.91
N TYR A 479 -6.85 9.19 -39.07
CA TYR A 479 -8.07 8.64 -39.64
C TYR A 479 -7.81 8.02 -41.01
N LYS A 480 -7.29 8.78 -41.97
CA LYS A 480 -7.06 8.29 -43.35
C LYS A 480 -6.12 7.08 -43.38
N LYS A 481 -5.08 7.09 -42.55
CA LYS A 481 -4.08 6.00 -42.51
C LYS A 481 -4.65 4.71 -41.92
N TYR A 482 -5.41 4.81 -40.82
CA TYR A 482 -5.79 3.64 -40.02
C TYR A 482 -7.26 3.23 -40.11
N ARG A 483 -8.12 4.02 -40.79
CA ARG A 483 -9.57 3.77 -40.88
C ARG A 483 -9.91 2.34 -41.30
N GLY A 484 -9.24 1.80 -42.32
CA GLY A 484 -9.50 0.42 -42.78
C GLY A 484 -9.24 -0.63 -41.70
N ASP A 485 -8.09 -0.54 -41.04
CA ASP A 485 -7.70 -1.46 -39.97
C ASP A 485 -8.56 -1.35 -38.72
N LEU A 486 -9.03 -0.13 -38.41
CA LEU A 486 -9.93 0.17 -37.30
C LEU A 486 -11.35 -0.32 -37.60
N TYR A 487 -11.83 -0.17 -38.84
CA TYR A 487 -13.14 -0.66 -39.24
C TYR A 487 -13.28 -2.17 -39.02
N GLU A 488 -12.33 -2.95 -39.54
CA GLU A 488 -12.35 -4.41 -39.37
C GLU A 488 -12.24 -4.82 -37.89
N HIS A 489 -11.38 -4.13 -37.13
CA HIS A 489 -11.21 -4.38 -35.70
C HIS A 489 -12.47 -4.08 -34.89
N TYR A 490 -13.10 -2.91 -35.10
CA TYR A 490 -14.30 -2.55 -34.35
C TYR A 490 -15.52 -3.34 -34.78
N LYS A 491 -15.63 -3.73 -36.05
CA LYS A 491 -16.67 -4.66 -36.52
C LYS A 491 -16.57 -6.02 -35.82
N LEU A 492 -15.36 -6.52 -35.57
CA LEU A 492 -15.16 -7.72 -34.77
C LEU A 492 -15.47 -7.49 -33.29
N SER A 493 -15.12 -6.32 -32.75
CA SER A 493 -15.32 -5.94 -31.35
C SER A 493 -16.81 -5.74 -30.96
N LEU A 494 -17.72 -5.61 -31.93
CA LEU A 494 -19.16 -5.66 -31.70
C LEU A 494 -19.64 -7.04 -31.23
N ARG A 495 -18.87 -8.10 -31.50
CA ARG A 495 -19.25 -9.48 -31.12
C ARG A 495 -18.95 -9.71 -29.65
N LYS A 496 -19.94 -10.22 -28.90
CA LYS A 496 -19.75 -10.63 -27.51
C LYS A 496 -18.73 -11.77 -27.40
N ASN A 497 -17.86 -11.68 -26.40
CA ASN A 497 -17.05 -12.81 -26.00
C ASN A 497 -17.93 -13.80 -25.21
N PRO A 498 -18.14 -15.04 -25.68
CA PRO A 498 -18.99 -15.98 -24.98
C PRO A 498 -18.44 -16.40 -23.60
N LYS A 499 -17.13 -16.25 -23.37
CA LYS A 499 -16.52 -16.55 -22.06
C LYS A 499 -16.76 -15.47 -21.02
N GLU A 500 -16.82 -14.22 -21.46
CA GLU A 500 -16.99 -13.05 -20.60
C GLU A 500 -17.87 -12.03 -21.32
N PRO A 501 -19.21 -12.22 -21.32
CA PRO A 501 -20.13 -11.41 -22.11
C PRO A 501 -20.27 -9.97 -21.59
N GLU A 502 -19.82 -9.71 -20.36
CA GLU A 502 -19.82 -8.38 -19.77
C GLU A 502 -18.62 -7.53 -20.23
N PHE A 503 -17.56 -8.17 -20.72
CA PHE A 503 -16.31 -7.49 -21.11
C PHE A 503 -16.31 -7.10 -22.58
N GLY A 504 -16.17 -5.79 -22.82
CA GLY A 504 -16.03 -5.21 -24.16
C GLY A 504 -16.86 -3.94 -24.31
N TRP A 505 -16.20 -2.82 -24.59
CA TRP A 505 -16.85 -1.52 -24.67
C TRP A 505 -17.80 -1.34 -25.86
N LEU A 506 -17.67 -2.14 -26.92
CA LEU A 506 -18.58 -2.12 -28.09
C LEU A 506 -19.59 -3.26 -28.09
N SER A 507 -19.27 -4.40 -27.49
CA SER A 507 -20.15 -5.58 -27.46
C SER A 507 -21.19 -5.54 -26.34
N ASN A 508 -20.97 -4.67 -25.33
CA ASN A 508 -21.88 -4.46 -24.21
C ASN A 508 -22.47 -3.03 -24.27
N PRO A 509 -23.80 -2.87 -24.51
CA PRO A 509 -24.44 -1.56 -24.60
C PRO A 509 -24.27 -0.68 -23.35
N GLU A 510 -24.31 -1.25 -22.14
CA GLU A 510 -24.11 -0.49 -20.90
C GLU A 510 -22.65 -0.07 -20.72
N ALA A 511 -21.71 -0.85 -21.26
CA ALA A 511 -20.30 -0.45 -21.29
C ALA A 511 -20.10 0.74 -22.25
N TYR A 512 -20.65 0.67 -23.47
CA TYR A 512 -20.60 1.76 -24.43
C TYR A 512 -21.22 3.05 -23.88
N LYS A 513 -22.40 2.93 -23.25
CA LYS A 513 -23.11 4.03 -22.63
C LYS A 513 -22.28 4.73 -21.56
N HIS A 514 -21.59 3.98 -20.70
CA HIS A 514 -20.69 4.53 -19.69
C HIS A 514 -19.55 5.35 -20.31
N ILE A 515 -18.89 4.82 -21.35
CA ILE A 515 -17.81 5.53 -22.05
C ILE A 515 -18.33 6.79 -22.75
N ARG A 516 -19.50 6.71 -23.38
CA ARG A 516 -20.16 7.87 -23.99
C ARG A 516 -20.53 8.93 -22.96
N GLU A 517 -21.00 8.53 -21.79
CA GLU A 517 -21.31 9.44 -20.68
C GLU A 517 -20.05 10.15 -20.16
N LEU A 518 -18.95 9.42 -19.95
CA LEU A 518 -17.67 10.02 -19.58
C LEU A 518 -17.20 11.08 -20.58
N TYR A 519 -17.29 10.80 -21.89
CA TYR A 519 -16.94 11.78 -22.92
C TYR A 519 -17.92 12.97 -22.97
N SER A 520 -19.21 12.72 -22.80
CA SER A 520 -20.25 13.77 -22.85
C SER A 520 -20.16 14.72 -21.64
N LEU A 521 -19.70 14.21 -20.50
CA LEU A 521 -19.43 14.98 -19.29
C LEU A 521 -18.00 15.55 -19.23
N ASP A 522 -17.20 15.33 -20.27
CA ASP A 522 -15.80 15.77 -20.37
C ASP A 522 -14.89 15.27 -19.23
N ARG A 523 -15.15 14.05 -18.75
CA ARG A 523 -14.44 13.38 -17.64
C ARG A 523 -13.18 12.61 -18.06
N ILE A 524 -12.75 12.76 -19.31
CA ILE A 524 -11.57 12.08 -19.87
C ILE A 524 -10.57 13.13 -20.37
N SER A 525 -9.42 13.19 -19.70
CA SER A 525 -8.25 13.97 -20.14
C SER A 525 -7.43 13.16 -21.15
N ILE A 526 -7.00 13.79 -22.25
CA ILE A 526 -6.21 13.15 -23.31
C ILE A 526 -4.94 13.97 -23.55
N SER A 527 -3.77 13.39 -23.28
CA SER A 527 -2.50 14.12 -23.32
C SER A 527 -1.33 13.33 -23.92
N PRO A 528 -0.44 13.97 -24.68
CA PRO A 528 0.92 13.47 -24.88
C PRO A 528 1.63 13.25 -23.55
N GLY A 529 2.30 12.10 -23.38
CA GLY A 529 3.07 11.83 -22.16
C GLY A 529 4.04 10.68 -22.25
N ASP A 530 5.23 10.86 -21.66
CA ASP A 530 6.26 9.83 -21.58
C ASP A 530 6.35 9.31 -20.13
N MET A 531 6.15 8.01 -19.95
CA MET A 531 6.18 7.36 -18.63
C MET A 531 7.55 7.47 -17.92
N LEU A 532 8.60 7.86 -18.65
CA LEU A 532 9.97 8.02 -18.14
C LEU A 532 10.33 9.47 -17.79
N LYS A 533 9.41 10.42 -17.99
CA LYS A 533 9.60 11.84 -17.72
C LYS A 533 8.71 12.31 -16.57
N ASP A 534 9.05 13.44 -16.00
CA ASP A 534 8.58 13.88 -14.68
C ASP A 534 7.29 14.69 -14.70
N LYS A 535 6.68 14.96 -15.86
CA LYS A 535 5.53 15.87 -15.93
C LYS A 535 4.19 15.17 -16.00
N THR A 536 3.97 14.28 -16.97
CA THR A 536 2.60 13.81 -17.26
C THR A 536 2.01 13.01 -16.11
N ILE A 537 2.71 11.96 -15.64
CA ILE A 537 2.21 11.12 -14.54
C ILE A 537 2.09 11.93 -13.24
N ARG A 538 3.03 12.84 -12.96
CA ARG A 538 2.96 13.71 -11.77
C ARG A 538 1.79 14.69 -11.84
N SER A 539 1.47 15.22 -13.03
CA SER A 539 0.29 16.06 -13.26
C SER A 539 -1.00 15.28 -13.06
N ILE A 540 -1.07 14.04 -13.58
CA ILE A 540 -2.18 13.11 -13.32
C ILE A 540 -2.35 12.89 -11.82
N ALA A 541 -1.27 12.58 -11.11
CA ALA A 541 -1.30 12.39 -9.66
C ALA A 541 -1.79 13.63 -8.90
N LYS A 542 -1.32 14.81 -9.27
CA LYS A 542 -1.72 16.10 -8.69
C LYS A 542 -3.19 16.39 -8.95
N SER A 543 -3.65 16.20 -10.18
CA SER A 543 -5.04 16.37 -10.60
C SER A 543 -5.97 15.43 -9.85
N ALA A 544 -5.63 14.14 -9.78
CA ALA A 544 -6.39 13.13 -9.04
C ALA A 544 -6.51 13.47 -7.54
N LYS A 545 -5.41 13.88 -6.90
CA LYS A 545 -5.41 14.34 -5.50
C LYS A 545 -6.31 15.56 -5.29
N LYS A 546 -6.24 16.56 -6.18
CA LYS A 546 -7.07 17.77 -6.09
C LYS A 546 -8.56 17.48 -6.34
N LEU A 547 -8.88 16.48 -7.16
CA LEU A 547 -10.25 15.98 -7.34
C LEU A 547 -10.73 15.09 -6.19
N GLY A 548 -9.85 14.70 -5.26
CA GLY A 548 -10.18 13.77 -4.17
C GLY A 548 -10.45 12.34 -4.66
N VAL A 549 -9.84 11.94 -5.78
CA VAL A 549 -10.04 10.61 -6.38
C VAL A 549 -8.74 9.81 -6.37
N ASN A 550 -8.82 8.55 -5.93
CA ASN A 550 -7.71 7.61 -6.01
C ASN A 550 -7.65 6.98 -7.41
N ILE A 551 -6.44 6.76 -7.93
CA ILE A 551 -6.25 6.03 -9.19
C ILE A 551 -6.47 4.55 -8.91
N ARG A 552 -7.65 4.04 -9.26
CA ARG A 552 -8.04 2.64 -9.08
C ARG A 552 -7.38 1.73 -10.09
N ILE A 553 -7.16 2.19 -11.30
CA ILE A 553 -6.51 1.40 -12.35
C ILE A 553 -5.40 2.20 -13.01
N TYR A 554 -4.21 1.64 -13.01
CA TYR A 554 -3.10 2.07 -13.85
C TYR A 554 -2.78 1.00 -14.90
N TYR A 555 -2.88 1.35 -16.19
CA TYR A 555 -2.66 0.42 -17.30
C TYR A 555 -1.46 0.86 -18.16
N PRO A 556 -0.24 0.35 -17.85
CA PRO A 556 0.96 0.58 -18.65
C PRO A 556 1.10 -0.34 -19.88
N SER A 557 0.10 -1.19 -20.18
CA SER A 557 0.21 -2.22 -21.22
C SER A 557 1.46 -3.10 -21.00
N ASN A 558 2.30 -3.31 -22.01
CA ASN A 558 3.56 -4.02 -21.90
C ASN A 558 4.79 -3.09 -21.83
N ALA A 559 4.57 -1.79 -21.67
CA ALA A 559 5.63 -0.79 -21.87
C ALA A 559 6.82 -0.97 -20.90
N GLU A 560 6.53 -1.35 -19.65
CA GLU A 560 7.55 -1.59 -18.61
C GLU A 560 8.59 -2.67 -18.96
N GLU A 561 8.35 -3.51 -19.98
CA GLU A 561 9.32 -4.52 -20.45
C GLU A 561 10.55 -3.93 -21.13
N PHE A 562 10.44 -2.69 -21.63
CA PHE A 562 11.46 -2.11 -22.50
C PHE A 562 12.46 -1.21 -21.78
N TRP A 563 12.38 -1.09 -20.44
CA TRP A 563 13.32 -0.29 -19.65
C TRP A 563 13.53 -0.83 -18.23
N LYS A 564 14.62 -0.38 -17.62
CA LYS A 564 14.82 -0.49 -16.17
C LYS A 564 14.11 0.65 -15.46
N TYR A 565 13.63 0.41 -14.25
CA TYR A 565 13.01 1.41 -13.39
C TYR A 565 14.06 2.44 -12.94
N SER A 566 14.08 3.59 -13.62
CA SER A 566 14.85 4.76 -13.18
C SER A 566 14.24 5.37 -11.91
N GLU A 567 15.02 6.18 -11.19
CA GLU A 567 14.50 6.92 -10.03
C GLU A 567 13.34 7.84 -10.41
N GLU A 568 13.35 8.39 -11.61
CA GLU A 568 12.24 9.23 -12.10
C GLU A 568 10.97 8.40 -12.33
N HIS A 569 11.10 7.23 -12.96
CA HIS A 569 9.98 6.32 -13.12
C HIS A 569 9.41 5.88 -11.76
N LYS A 570 10.28 5.54 -10.80
CA LYS A 570 9.84 5.22 -9.42
C LYS A 570 9.06 6.36 -8.81
N LYS A 571 9.57 7.60 -8.87
CA LYS A 571 8.90 8.81 -8.35
C LYS A 571 7.55 9.05 -9.01
N ASN A 572 7.44 8.84 -10.32
CA ASN A 572 6.17 8.93 -11.04
C ASN A 572 5.11 7.99 -10.45
N ILE A 573 5.45 6.71 -10.31
CA ILE A 573 4.51 5.72 -9.77
C ILE A 573 4.21 5.96 -8.29
N LEU A 574 5.22 6.33 -7.49
CA LEU A 574 5.05 6.73 -6.08
C LEU A 574 4.18 7.99 -5.90
N SER A 575 4.07 8.83 -6.93
CA SER A 575 3.25 10.04 -6.85
C SER A 575 1.75 9.75 -6.95
N LEU A 576 1.36 8.67 -7.65
CA LEU A 576 -0.05 8.32 -7.91
C LEU A 576 -0.78 8.04 -6.59
N PRO A 577 -2.00 8.61 -6.39
CA PRO A 577 -2.81 8.34 -5.21
C PRO A 577 -3.46 6.95 -5.32
N PHE A 578 -2.68 5.91 -5.03
CA PHE A 578 -3.18 4.56 -4.89
C PHE A 578 -3.75 4.34 -3.49
N ASP A 579 -4.74 3.46 -3.41
CA ASP A 579 -5.12 2.83 -2.15
C ASP A 579 -5.15 1.29 -2.30
N GLU A 580 -5.79 0.64 -1.35
CA GLU A 580 -5.79 -0.82 -1.21
C GLU A 580 -6.58 -1.51 -2.33
N SER A 581 -7.55 -0.82 -2.94
CA SER A 581 -8.29 -1.32 -4.10
C SER A 581 -7.62 -0.97 -5.43
N SER A 582 -6.56 -0.17 -5.43
CA SER A 582 -5.85 0.20 -6.65
C SER A 582 -5.10 -0.98 -7.25
N ILE A 583 -5.16 -1.09 -8.58
CA ILE A 583 -4.50 -2.14 -9.36
C ILE A 583 -3.66 -1.56 -10.49
N ILE A 584 -2.63 -2.33 -10.82
CA ILE A 584 -1.85 -2.18 -12.04
C ILE A 584 -2.09 -3.43 -12.87
N ILE A 585 -2.66 -3.24 -14.05
CA ILE A 585 -2.86 -4.30 -15.04
C ILE A 585 -1.89 -4.07 -16.18
N SER A 586 -1.15 -5.11 -16.55
CA SER A 586 -0.12 -5.01 -17.58
C SER A 586 0.02 -6.34 -18.30
N THR A 587 0.77 -6.36 -19.39
CA THR A 587 1.11 -7.57 -20.13
C THR A 587 2.62 -7.70 -20.23
N VAL A 588 3.11 -8.92 -20.44
CA VAL A 588 4.52 -9.18 -20.75
C VAL A 588 4.66 -10.23 -21.86
N GLU A 589 5.68 -10.12 -22.72
CA GLU A 589 5.95 -11.10 -23.77
C GLU A 589 6.74 -12.29 -23.20
N PRO A 590 6.17 -13.51 -23.18
CA PRO A 590 6.82 -14.65 -22.54
C PRO A 590 8.22 -14.97 -23.06
N LYS A 591 8.49 -14.68 -24.34
CA LYS A 591 9.77 -14.95 -24.99
C LYS A 591 10.92 -14.11 -24.43
N LEU A 592 10.63 -12.93 -23.89
CA LEU A 592 11.62 -12.05 -23.27
C LEU A 592 11.98 -12.52 -21.85
N HIS A 593 11.18 -13.41 -21.27
CA HIS A 593 11.27 -13.85 -19.88
C HIS A 593 11.55 -15.36 -19.74
N LYS A 594 12.53 -15.88 -20.49
CA LYS A 594 12.87 -17.32 -20.57
C LYS A 594 13.19 -18.01 -19.23
N LYS A 595 13.48 -17.24 -18.18
CA LYS A 595 13.69 -17.75 -16.81
C LYS A 595 12.39 -18.20 -16.13
N HIS A 596 11.25 -17.96 -16.75
CA HIS A 596 9.94 -18.33 -16.25
C HIS A 596 9.39 -19.47 -17.11
N ASP A 597 8.89 -20.52 -16.45
CA ASP A 597 8.34 -21.72 -17.10
C ASP A 597 6.97 -21.43 -17.73
N TRP A 598 6.97 -20.54 -18.72
CA TRP A 598 5.81 -20.17 -19.51
C TRP A 598 5.84 -20.97 -20.81
N HIS A 599 4.78 -21.75 -21.04
CA HIS A 599 4.74 -22.67 -22.17
C HIS A 599 4.97 -21.93 -23.48
N PRO A 600 5.91 -22.37 -24.34
CA PRO A 600 6.12 -21.76 -25.64
C PRO A 600 4.90 -22.07 -26.51
N ARG A 601 4.07 -21.05 -26.77
CA ARG A 601 2.96 -21.02 -27.74
C ARG A 601 1.85 -22.06 -27.48
N HIS A 602 0.61 -21.60 -27.27
CA HIS A 602 -0.52 -22.46 -27.64
C HIS A 602 -0.43 -22.72 -29.16
N LYS A 603 -0.73 -23.96 -29.58
CA LYS A 603 -0.67 -24.39 -30.99
C LYS A 603 -1.64 -23.63 -31.93
N SER A 604 -2.54 -22.81 -31.39
CA SER A 604 -3.40 -21.89 -32.16
C SER A 604 -2.74 -20.50 -32.23
N GLY A 605 -2.41 -20.01 -33.43
CA GLY A 605 -1.76 -18.70 -33.64
C GLY A 605 -2.39 -17.52 -32.89
N PHE A 606 -1.59 -16.46 -32.67
CA PHE A 606 -1.85 -15.22 -31.89
C PHE A 606 -2.36 -15.38 -30.44
N ALA A 607 -3.17 -16.38 -30.13
CA ALA A 607 -3.57 -16.74 -28.78
C ALA A 607 -2.38 -17.34 -28.02
N GLY A 608 -1.70 -16.53 -27.21
CA GLY A 608 -0.49 -16.95 -26.47
C GLY A 608 0.72 -16.04 -26.66
N PHE A 609 0.53 -14.87 -27.27
CA PHE A 609 1.60 -13.87 -27.39
C PHE A 609 1.88 -13.15 -26.06
N TRP A 610 0.86 -12.91 -25.24
CA TRP A 610 0.98 -12.16 -23.99
C TRP A 610 0.74 -13.03 -22.76
N HIS A 611 1.50 -12.74 -21.71
CA HIS A 611 1.20 -13.15 -20.34
C HIS A 611 0.60 -11.95 -19.59
N TYR A 612 -0.54 -12.15 -18.95
CA TYR A 612 -1.31 -11.10 -18.29
C TYR A 612 -0.89 -11.00 -16.83
N LEU A 613 -0.66 -9.77 -16.39
CA LEU A 613 -0.09 -9.49 -15.09
C LEU A 613 -0.93 -8.47 -14.35
N ILE A 614 -1.29 -8.79 -13.12
CA ILE A 614 -2.01 -7.87 -12.24
C ILE A 614 -1.31 -7.71 -10.90
N ARG A 615 -1.26 -6.49 -10.38
CA ARG A 615 -0.53 -6.13 -9.16
C ARG A 615 -1.34 -5.11 -8.36
N GLY A 616 -1.20 -5.11 -7.03
CA GLY A 616 -1.77 -4.04 -6.21
C GLY A 616 -0.95 -2.76 -6.34
N GLY A 617 -1.61 -1.61 -6.47
CA GLY A 617 -0.97 -0.31 -6.63
C GLY A 617 -0.05 0.03 -5.46
N LEU A 618 -0.57 0.01 -4.23
CA LEU A 618 0.24 0.22 -3.02
C LEU A 618 1.35 -0.82 -2.86
N ASN A 619 1.07 -2.09 -3.17
CA ASN A 619 2.10 -3.12 -3.13
C ASN A 619 3.25 -2.83 -4.11
N HIS A 620 2.90 -2.40 -5.32
CA HIS A 620 3.90 -2.04 -6.31
C HIS A 620 4.70 -0.81 -5.87
N GLN A 621 4.07 0.22 -5.31
CA GLN A 621 4.78 1.35 -4.70
C GLN A 621 5.76 0.91 -3.61
N ARG A 622 5.35 0.01 -2.71
CA ARG A 622 6.24 -0.58 -1.68
C ARG A 622 7.41 -1.35 -2.32
N ASN A 623 7.17 -2.08 -3.42
CA ASN A 623 8.24 -2.76 -4.14
C ASN A 623 9.24 -1.78 -4.76
N LEU A 624 8.78 -0.65 -5.28
CA LEU A 624 9.67 0.35 -5.87
C LEU A 624 10.57 1.06 -4.85
N LEU A 625 10.23 1.03 -3.56
CA LEU A 625 11.09 1.49 -2.47
C LEU A 625 12.26 0.52 -2.17
N ASN A 626 12.18 -0.72 -2.63
CA ASN A 626 13.27 -1.68 -2.47
C ASN A 626 14.36 -1.42 -3.53
N PRO A 627 15.62 -1.15 -3.13
CA PRO A 627 16.71 -0.83 -4.06
C PRO A 627 17.06 -1.99 -5.00
N TYR A 628 16.65 -3.22 -4.69
CA TYR A 628 16.88 -4.40 -5.53
C TYR A 628 15.84 -4.57 -6.65
N ILE A 629 14.77 -3.76 -6.67
CA ILE A 629 13.77 -3.79 -7.75
C ILE A 629 14.20 -2.78 -8.82
N LEU A 630 14.78 -3.30 -9.91
CA LEU A 630 15.36 -2.52 -11.00
C LEU A 630 14.54 -2.59 -12.29
N GLY A 631 13.53 -3.45 -12.37
CA GLY A 631 12.63 -3.53 -13.51
C GLY A 631 11.54 -4.59 -13.34
N ILE A 632 10.75 -4.78 -14.39
CA ILE A 632 9.62 -5.73 -14.37
C ILE A 632 10.07 -7.18 -14.10
N ASN A 633 11.30 -7.56 -14.47
CA ASN A 633 11.84 -8.90 -14.20
C ASN A 633 11.97 -9.21 -12.71
N ASP A 634 12.35 -8.22 -11.91
CA ASP A 634 12.50 -8.38 -10.47
C ASP A 634 11.12 -8.52 -9.81
N ILE A 635 10.12 -7.83 -10.37
CA ILE A 635 8.71 -7.97 -9.99
C ILE A 635 8.17 -9.35 -10.35
N LEU A 636 8.45 -9.86 -11.56
CA LEU A 636 8.00 -11.17 -12.04
C LEU A 636 8.54 -12.36 -11.23
N SER A 637 9.65 -12.17 -10.52
CA SER A 637 10.16 -13.16 -9.57
C SER A 637 9.22 -13.42 -8.39
N GLN A 638 8.32 -12.48 -8.10
CA GLN A 638 7.35 -12.51 -6.99
C GLN A 638 5.96 -12.95 -7.45
N ARG A 639 5.84 -13.47 -8.68
CA ARG A 639 4.54 -13.84 -9.24
C ARG A 639 3.99 -15.10 -8.59
N THR A 640 2.67 -15.17 -8.50
CA THR A 640 1.96 -16.44 -8.40
C THR A 640 1.00 -16.63 -9.53
N GLN A 641 0.94 -17.87 -10.00
CA GLN A 641 0.02 -18.27 -11.05
C GLN A 641 -1.23 -18.86 -10.40
N PRO A 642 -2.40 -18.22 -10.54
CA PRO A 642 -3.64 -18.92 -10.24
C PRO A 642 -3.75 -20.17 -11.13
N THR A 643 -4.24 -21.26 -10.56
CA THR A 643 -4.22 -22.60 -11.16
C THR A 643 -5.08 -22.74 -12.42
N GLU A 644 -5.97 -21.79 -12.69
CA GLU A 644 -6.98 -21.84 -13.75
C GLU A 644 -6.49 -21.32 -15.11
N PHE A 645 -5.57 -20.34 -15.13
CA PHE A 645 -5.05 -19.74 -16.37
C PHE A 645 -3.52 -19.71 -16.41
N LYS A 646 -2.93 -20.49 -17.32
CA LYS A 646 -1.46 -20.62 -17.46
C LYS A 646 -0.78 -19.33 -17.96
N ASP A 647 -1.52 -18.45 -18.62
CA ASP A 647 -1.06 -17.18 -19.20
C ASP A 647 -1.42 -15.97 -18.34
N PHE A 648 -1.78 -16.17 -17.07
CA PHE A 648 -2.13 -15.11 -16.12
C PHE A 648 -1.29 -15.23 -14.86
N SER A 649 -0.92 -14.10 -14.26
CA SER A 649 -0.30 -14.08 -12.95
C SER A 649 -0.72 -12.88 -12.13
N THR A 650 -0.85 -13.11 -10.84
CA THR A 650 -0.89 -12.05 -9.83
C THR A 650 0.53 -11.84 -9.33
N ILE A 651 0.93 -10.59 -9.10
CA ILE A 651 2.13 -10.31 -8.32
C ILE A 651 1.74 -10.23 -6.88
N ARG A 652 2.30 -11.16 -6.13
CA ARG A 652 2.20 -11.19 -4.70
C ARG A 652 3.10 -10.15 -4.07
N VAL A 653 2.78 -9.79 -2.84
CA VAL A 653 3.72 -9.06 -2.00
C VAL A 653 4.96 -9.95 -1.82
N PRO A 654 6.21 -9.46 -1.95
CA PRO A 654 7.38 -10.28 -1.69
C PRO A 654 7.27 -10.96 -0.33
N GLY A 655 7.41 -12.29 -0.32
CA GLY A 655 6.98 -13.15 0.78
C GLY A 655 5.54 -13.65 0.63
N SER A 656 5.11 -13.97 -0.59
CA SER A 656 4.01 -14.94 -0.78
C SER A 656 4.30 -15.99 -1.89
N LEU A 657 4.36 -17.30 -1.58
CA LEU A 657 4.55 -18.46 -2.47
C LEU A 657 3.46 -19.54 -2.23
N PRO A 658 3.29 -20.51 -3.17
CA PRO A 658 1.98 -21.02 -3.56
C PRO A 658 1.38 -21.98 -2.54
N VAL A 659 0.04 -22.02 -2.50
CA VAL A 659 -0.69 -23.14 -1.92
C VAL A 659 -0.30 -24.38 -2.74
N SER A 660 0.58 -25.21 -2.21
CA SER A 660 0.79 -26.57 -2.72
C SER A 660 -0.55 -27.30 -2.64
N LYS A 661 -0.91 -27.99 -3.73
CA LYS A 661 -2.07 -28.90 -3.75
C LYS A 661 -2.10 -29.77 -2.48
N PRO A 662 -3.28 -30.16 -1.98
CA PRO A 662 -3.34 -31.31 -1.11
C PRO A 662 -2.75 -32.49 -1.89
N SER A 663 -1.72 -33.12 -1.34
CA SER A 663 -1.35 -34.48 -1.76
C SER A 663 -2.54 -35.39 -1.43
N GLU A 664 -3.00 -36.16 -2.42
CA GLU A 664 -3.79 -37.37 -2.18
C GLU A 664 -3.01 -38.38 -1.32
#